data_AF-B7G7J3-F1
#
_entry.id   AF-B7G7J3-F1
#
_cell.length_a   1.000
_cell.length_b   1.000
_cell.length_c   1.000
_cell.angle_alpha   90.00
_cell.angle_beta   90.00
_cell.angle_gamma   90.00
#
_symmetry.space_group_name_H-M   'P 1'
#
loop_
_entity.id
_entity.type
_entity.pdbx_description
1 polymer ?
#
loop_
_entity_poly.entity_id
_entity_poly.type
_entity_poly.pdbx_seq_one_letter_code
_entity_poly.pdbx_strand_id
1 'polypeptide(L)'
;MVTVRPTTTPTYRDNGSLGTILEVPDSPPQPSKPELRVGVDSVVRVIARMSGFVAKLPLRVPLETDLGGQLGRWLDQAHVQKWEGRPGMTSADCREDLDRLDQMRRNVYTACRHGVADALPHLHVLQEYAAALELCEEQGFPYNSGAVDDSGTTRDDEHDRQHRHKLNKRGQQHHSPLSSASLGNSSLANMLEFPWKSSDNQEEVDGTLAWERANVLWNLAIVQAHQAYAVEKTPNNPQSRTAWKQAGLHLQTAASLLRYLQTDLLPAATERSFPSHDLSASFLTLWERFCLADAQYAFYQAVAAAPRPLHALLAKVSAAAIPLYGVCEELLLDDDDYGLDTSSSASITANASATGHAAANQFRSKRLQIWGDAVRAWGMWMSALCEYHQAQTHADKGERGPAHARLEAAQKFGSLCLDFCNSEEESLLDDLAELVYVTLQDMETQLEQAEQANRLDPVDIPDRNDLPEVPPQTMVEVEKDVSSSLPKLAPPLFTSGPGSVLRRYEQTFRYDMQRLLTNTTLAAEDKTDQGRRALATVNLPHSVTAYQQESQGGGIPDALWERVRVVQDQDMLRELKQSVWELCDIAERARSLYQTVQENLKEDLRVDSLFRSQNSTFEGHNVSQVQKSFHTTLENYDSLLTSAREGDQLVMQRVELLDTDPKYKLLQFRKSQLDRLLPAGDQNVDVSTLSRMLVELSALFQRRDVSLEELRNKMEAYDFTGELVQVDELGLEAEAEYKAVFQRAKDSFQGALNGIERSMEEQSRLVREILTENDIFMHERENSRAKGSTDRSITMIEDAVDEVEQLSTHLKEGRDFYDSVLPKLEKLRKQVGDVSARLTMERCEYEDNTQRNRQEADDARMAANLSDHGQGQQTQTSIRYIDNGSGSSPRRPMDRVATPGMHPVSHELPQVRVDDEKVASLVAMDFDPNRVFAALLRYDNNFEQALNDLLSG
;
A
#
# COMPACT_ATOMS: atom_id res chain seq x y z
N MET A 1 1.38 10.25 -60.94
CA MET A 1 1.17 11.32 -59.93
C MET A 1 1.86 10.86 -58.66
N VAL A 2 2.87 11.50 -58.07
CA VAL A 2 3.87 12.48 -58.48
C VAL A 2 5.15 11.96 -57.83
N THR A 3 6.16 11.67 -58.63
CA THR A 3 7.42 11.03 -58.21
C THR A 3 8.50 12.09 -58.00
N VAL A 4 9.27 11.91 -56.92
CA VAL A 4 10.33 12.80 -56.45
C VAL A 4 11.71 12.26 -56.83
N ARG A 5 12.63 13.21 -57.06
CA ARG A 5 14.12 13.21 -57.08
C ARG A 5 14.71 13.57 -58.46
N PRO A 6 15.96 14.05 -58.52
CA PRO A 6 16.56 15.23 -57.86
C PRO A 6 17.28 16.10 -58.93
N THR A 7 17.83 17.28 -58.59
CA THR A 7 18.82 17.91 -59.50
C THR A 7 19.91 18.67 -58.75
N THR A 8 21.10 18.40 -59.25
CA THR A 8 22.44 18.88 -58.93
C THR A 8 22.73 20.30 -59.44
N THR A 9 23.77 20.88 -58.86
CA THR A 9 24.58 22.07 -59.21
C THR A 9 24.64 22.50 -60.69
N PRO A 10 24.96 23.79 -60.96
CA PRO A 10 26.32 24.06 -61.46
C PRO A 10 26.93 25.42 -61.07
N THR A 11 28.23 25.50 -61.36
CA THR A 11 29.20 26.59 -61.17
C THR A 11 29.35 27.51 -62.40
N TYR A 12 29.90 28.72 -62.15
CA TYR A 12 30.75 29.57 -63.04
C TYR A 12 30.13 30.36 -64.22
N ARG A 13 30.23 31.71 -64.19
CA ARG A 13 31.11 32.56 -65.03
C ARG A 13 30.71 34.05 -65.10
N ASP A 14 31.71 34.90 -64.91
CA ASP A 14 32.11 36.14 -65.62
C ASP A 14 31.14 36.91 -66.53
N ASN A 15 31.03 38.23 -66.32
CA ASN A 15 31.66 39.29 -67.15
C ASN A 15 31.01 40.67 -66.90
N GLY A 16 31.80 41.76 -66.98
CA GLY A 16 31.25 43.04 -67.46
C GLY A 16 31.78 44.35 -66.87
N SER A 17 33.04 44.68 -67.18
CA SER A 17 33.67 46.01 -67.29
C SER A 17 32.78 47.25 -67.54
N LEU A 18 33.12 48.37 -66.86
CA LEU A 18 33.28 49.78 -67.33
C LEU A 18 33.66 50.60 -66.08
N GLY A 19 34.75 51.37 -65.92
CA GLY A 19 35.60 52.15 -66.81
C GLY A 19 35.45 53.64 -66.42
N THR A 20 36.54 54.29 -65.94
CA THR A 20 36.92 55.75 -66.03
C THR A 20 37.55 56.35 -64.73
N ILE A 21 38.89 56.25 -64.62
CA ILE A 21 39.91 57.33 -64.63
C ILE A 21 39.67 58.64 -63.82
N LEU A 22 40.43 58.88 -62.73
CA LEU A 22 41.51 59.90 -62.53
C LEU A 22 41.73 60.33 -61.04
N GLU A 23 43.03 60.40 -60.70
CA GLU A 23 43.72 61.24 -59.70
C GLU A 23 43.78 60.90 -58.18
N VAL A 24 45.03 60.94 -57.70
CA VAL A 24 45.61 60.74 -56.36
C VAL A 24 46.24 62.09 -55.95
N PRO A 25 46.20 62.55 -54.68
CA PRO A 25 47.34 62.30 -53.76
C PRO A 25 47.06 62.15 -52.24
N ASP A 26 47.74 61.14 -51.68
CA ASP A 26 48.48 61.03 -50.41
C ASP A 26 47.89 61.35 -49.02
N SER A 27 47.86 60.29 -48.18
CA SER A 27 48.42 60.14 -46.79
C SER A 27 47.46 59.46 -45.80
N PRO A 28 47.90 58.75 -44.74
CA PRO A 28 48.97 57.76 -44.55
C PRO A 28 48.38 56.36 -44.17
N PRO A 29 49.17 55.28 -44.02
CA PRO A 29 48.63 53.95 -43.68
C PRO A 29 48.10 53.91 -42.23
N GLN A 30 46.82 53.54 -42.07
CA GLN A 30 46.29 53.14 -40.77
C GLN A 30 46.92 51.78 -40.36
N PRO A 31 47.32 51.62 -39.09
CA PRO A 31 47.91 50.38 -38.61
C PRO A 31 46.86 49.26 -38.68
N SER A 32 47.29 48.14 -39.25
CA SER A 32 46.60 46.85 -39.22
C SER A 32 46.11 46.56 -37.80
N LYS A 33 44.80 46.35 -37.64
CA LYS A 33 44.21 45.73 -36.45
C LYS A 33 45.00 44.47 -36.13
N PRO A 34 45.55 44.31 -34.90
CA PRO A 34 46.03 43.01 -34.49
C PRO A 34 44.78 42.15 -34.30
N GLU A 35 44.54 41.22 -35.22
CA GLU A 35 43.75 40.03 -34.91
C GLU A 35 44.52 39.24 -33.84
N LEU A 36 44.29 39.58 -32.57
CA LEU A 36 44.66 38.71 -31.46
C LEU A 36 43.70 37.51 -31.48
N ARG A 37 44.00 36.54 -32.36
CA ARG A 37 43.64 35.14 -32.14
C ARG A 37 44.53 34.63 -31.01
N VAL A 38 44.15 34.89 -29.76
CA VAL A 38 44.70 34.20 -28.60
C VAL A 38 43.67 33.17 -28.14
N GLY A 39 44.14 31.95 -27.95
CA GLY A 39 43.34 30.74 -28.08
C GLY A 39 42.30 30.56 -26.98
N VAL A 40 41.06 30.38 -27.43
CA VAL A 40 40.04 29.56 -26.73
C VAL A 40 40.58 28.15 -26.43
N ASP A 41 41.65 27.71 -27.12
CA ASP A 41 42.30 26.40 -26.94
C ASP A 41 43.08 26.24 -25.61
N SER A 42 43.43 27.32 -24.90
CA SER A 42 44.20 27.24 -23.64
C SER A 42 43.31 26.90 -22.43
N VAL A 43 42.02 27.26 -22.50
CA VAL A 43 41.03 27.07 -21.43
C VAL A 43 40.44 25.64 -21.41
N VAL A 44 40.77 24.81 -22.40
CA VAL A 44 40.14 23.48 -22.62
C VAL A 44 40.67 22.38 -21.67
N ARG A 45 41.68 22.62 -20.82
CA ARG A 45 42.36 21.53 -20.11
C ARG A 45 41.93 21.23 -18.69
N VAL A 46 41.03 22.02 -18.10
CA VAL A 46 40.60 21.82 -16.71
C VAL A 46 39.08 21.89 -16.65
N ILE A 47 38.42 20.74 -16.52
CA ILE A 47 36.95 20.69 -16.42
C ILE A 47 36.59 20.32 -14.98
N ALA A 48 36.37 21.35 -14.15
CA ALA A 48 35.72 21.24 -12.85
C ALA A 48 34.24 20.87 -12.99
N ARG A 49 33.70 19.98 -12.14
CA ARG A 49 32.36 19.41 -12.35
C ARG A 49 31.56 19.19 -11.08
N MET A 50 30.43 19.87 -10.99
CA MET A 50 29.45 19.65 -9.92
C MET A 50 28.68 18.35 -10.07
N SER A 51 28.46 17.88 -11.30
CA SER A 51 27.78 16.62 -11.59
C SER A 51 28.45 15.43 -10.88
N GLY A 52 29.76 15.53 -10.60
CA GLY A 52 30.50 14.57 -9.79
C GLY A 52 30.08 14.49 -8.32
N PHE A 53 29.45 15.53 -7.77
CA PHE A 53 28.90 15.52 -6.40
C PHE A 53 27.54 14.82 -6.36
N VAL A 54 26.65 15.13 -7.30
CA VAL A 54 25.35 14.43 -7.44
C VAL A 54 25.59 12.94 -7.76
N ALA A 55 26.57 12.65 -8.62
CA ALA A 55 26.96 11.28 -9.00
C ALA A 55 27.57 10.47 -7.84
N LYS A 56 27.94 11.10 -6.72
CA LYS A 56 28.42 10.44 -5.50
C LYS A 56 27.29 10.10 -4.52
N LEU A 57 26.04 10.48 -4.82
CA LEU A 57 24.90 10.03 -4.02
C LEU A 57 24.75 8.50 -4.11
N PRO A 58 24.48 7.81 -2.99
CA PRO A 58 24.32 6.37 -3.01
C PRO A 58 23.02 5.94 -3.68
N LEU A 59 23.06 4.79 -4.36
CA LEU A 59 21.83 4.09 -4.74
C LEU A 59 21.19 3.44 -3.51
N ARG A 60 19.86 3.38 -3.52
CA ARG A 60 19.08 2.50 -2.65
C ARG A 60 19.08 1.09 -3.24
N VAL A 61 19.09 0.06 -2.40
CA VAL A 61 19.19 -1.33 -2.87
C VAL A 61 17.96 -2.10 -2.38
N PRO A 62 17.15 -2.69 -3.28
CA PRO A 62 16.02 -3.50 -2.84
C PRO A 62 16.53 -4.77 -2.17
N LEU A 63 15.92 -5.17 -1.05
CA LEU A 63 16.22 -6.43 -0.39
C LEU A 63 15.37 -7.57 -0.95
N GLU A 64 15.80 -8.81 -0.79
CA GLU A 64 15.14 -9.97 -1.39
C GLU A 64 13.70 -10.14 -0.89
N THR A 65 12.76 -10.23 -1.82
CA THR A 65 11.33 -10.49 -1.53
C THR A 65 10.68 -11.27 -2.65
N ASP A 66 9.70 -12.11 -2.29
CA ASP A 66 8.78 -12.74 -3.24
C ASP A 66 7.66 -11.76 -3.62
N LEU A 67 7.93 -10.87 -4.57
CA LEU A 67 6.95 -9.87 -5.01
C LEU A 67 5.78 -10.55 -5.72
N GLY A 68 6.08 -11.54 -6.57
CA GLY A 68 5.09 -12.29 -7.33
C GLY A 68 4.11 -13.03 -6.41
N GLY A 69 4.60 -13.71 -5.37
CA GLY A 69 3.76 -14.39 -4.39
C GLY A 69 3.04 -13.45 -3.42
N GLN A 70 3.61 -12.30 -3.07
CA GLN A 70 2.91 -11.28 -2.29
C GLN A 70 1.71 -10.70 -3.03
N LEU A 71 1.92 -10.23 -4.27
CA LEU A 71 0.83 -9.70 -5.11
C LEU A 71 -0.15 -10.79 -5.54
N GLY A 72 0.32 -12.02 -5.77
CA GLY A 72 -0.56 -13.16 -6.03
C GLY A 72 -1.49 -13.46 -4.86
N ARG A 73 -0.97 -13.50 -3.63
CA ARG A 73 -1.80 -13.67 -2.42
C ARG A 73 -2.78 -12.52 -2.24
N TRP A 74 -2.37 -11.29 -2.54
CA TRP A 74 -3.27 -10.13 -2.52
C TRP A 74 -4.40 -10.28 -3.56
N LEU A 75 -4.09 -10.65 -4.81
CA LEU A 75 -5.08 -10.88 -5.87
C LEU A 75 -6.10 -11.94 -5.46
N ASP A 76 -5.64 -13.07 -4.93
CA ASP A 76 -6.51 -14.17 -4.53
C ASP A 76 -7.40 -13.77 -3.34
N GLN A 77 -6.91 -12.98 -2.39
CA GLN A 77 -7.72 -12.49 -1.28
C GLN A 77 -8.70 -11.38 -1.67
N ALA A 78 -8.28 -10.46 -2.55
CA ALA A 78 -9.15 -9.45 -3.12
C ALA A 78 -10.29 -10.10 -3.94
N HIS A 79 -10.00 -11.20 -4.63
CA HIS A 79 -11.01 -12.02 -5.32
C HIS A 79 -12.01 -12.66 -4.33
N VAL A 80 -11.55 -13.17 -3.18
CA VAL A 80 -12.39 -13.83 -2.17
C VAL A 80 -13.26 -12.85 -1.37
N GLN A 81 -12.83 -11.59 -1.20
CA GLN A 81 -13.63 -10.56 -0.52
C GLN A 81 -14.76 -9.99 -1.41
N LYS A 82 -14.68 -10.11 -2.73
CA LYS A 82 -15.79 -9.77 -3.64
C LYS A 82 -16.87 -10.87 -3.56
N TRP A 83 -17.97 -10.58 -2.88
CA TRP A 83 -19.18 -11.41 -2.93
C TRP A 83 -19.72 -11.48 -4.37
N GLU A 84 -19.85 -12.72 -4.83
CA GLU A 84 -20.69 -13.32 -5.88
C GLU A 84 -21.05 -12.45 -7.09
N GLY A 85 -20.47 -12.76 -8.27
CA GLY A 85 -21.05 -12.31 -9.54
C GLY A 85 -20.22 -12.48 -10.80
N ARG A 86 -18.93 -12.10 -10.82
CA ARG A 86 -18.03 -12.25 -11.99
C ARG A 86 -16.56 -12.39 -11.58
N PRO A 87 -15.75 -13.19 -12.28
CA PRO A 87 -14.35 -13.46 -11.91
C PRO A 87 -13.49 -12.20 -12.07
N GLY A 88 -12.83 -11.79 -10.98
CA GLY A 88 -11.66 -10.90 -11.09
C GLY A 88 -10.45 -11.72 -11.55
N MET A 89 -9.35 -11.05 -11.93
CA MET A 89 -8.08 -11.72 -12.18
C MET A 89 -7.61 -12.46 -10.92
N THR A 90 -7.36 -13.76 -11.04
CA THR A 90 -6.71 -14.55 -9.97
C THR A 90 -5.19 -14.52 -10.13
N SER A 91 -4.46 -14.94 -9.10
CA SER A 91 -3.01 -15.13 -9.21
C SER A 91 -2.63 -16.17 -10.27
N ALA A 92 -3.51 -17.15 -10.52
CA ALA A 92 -3.34 -18.16 -11.56
C ALA A 92 -3.45 -17.55 -12.97
N ASP A 93 -4.38 -16.62 -13.18
CA ASP A 93 -4.59 -15.95 -14.49
C ASP A 93 -3.44 -14.99 -14.84
N CYS A 94 -2.73 -14.48 -13.83
CA CYS A 94 -1.67 -13.48 -13.98
C CYS A 94 -0.28 -14.05 -13.70
N ARG A 95 -0.11 -15.38 -13.63
CA ARG A 95 1.12 -15.98 -13.11
C ARG A 95 2.37 -15.52 -13.87
N GLU A 96 2.30 -15.46 -15.19
CA GLU A 96 3.39 -15.01 -16.05
C GLU A 96 3.74 -13.53 -15.82
N ASP A 97 2.73 -12.67 -15.65
CA ASP A 97 2.92 -11.24 -15.37
C ASP A 97 3.51 -11.01 -13.97
N LEU A 98 3.07 -11.79 -12.97
CA LEU A 98 3.60 -11.76 -11.61
C LEU A 98 5.07 -12.23 -11.56
N ASP A 99 5.38 -13.33 -12.24
CA ASP A 99 6.76 -13.85 -12.34
C ASP A 99 7.65 -12.85 -13.10
N ARG A 100 7.12 -12.17 -14.12
CA ARG A 100 7.83 -11.11 -14.85
C ARG A 100 8.10 -9.90 -13.96
N LEU A 101 7.13 -9.44 -13.19
CA LEU A 101 7.31 -8.31 -12.26
C LEU A 101 8.37 -8.64 -11.19
N ASP A 102 8.35 -9.86 -10.65
CA ASP A 102 9.34 -10.34 -9.70
C ASP A 102 10.75 -10.43 -10.31
N GLN A 103 10.85 -10.88 -11.57
CA GLN A 103 12.12 -10.88 -12.31
C GLN A 103 12.65 -9.45 -12.55
N MET A 104 11.76 -8.49 -12.86
CA MET A 104 12.14 -7.09 -13.05
C MET A 104 12.71 -6.49 -11.75
N ARG A 105 12.07 -6.76 -10.61
CA ARG A 105 12.59 -6.34 -9.29
C ARG A 105 13.96 -6.95 -8.99
N ARG A 106 14.15 -8.25 -9.26
CA ARG A 106 15.46 -8.92 -9.13
C ARG A 106 16.53 -8.30 -10.02
N ASN A 107 16.18 -7.92 -11.25
CA ASN A 107 17.10 -7.23 -12.14
C ASN A 107 17.53 -5.88 -11.56
N VAL A 108 16.62 -5.11 -10.95
CA VAL A 108 16.96 -3.86 -10.25
C VAL A 108 17.90 -4.10 -9.08
N TYR A 109 17.69 -5.14 -8.27
CA TYR A 109 18.64 -5.55 -7.23
C TYR A 109 20.04 -5.80 -7.82
N THR A 110 20.14 -6.62 -8.87
CA THR A 110 21.43 -6.94 -9.48
C THR A 110 22.15 -5.72 -10.05
N ALA A 111 21.40 -4.75 -10.58
CA ALA A 111 21.95 -3.50 -11.11
C ALA A 111 22.46 -2.58 -9.98
N CYS A 112 21.74 -2.48 -8.86
CA CYS A 112 22.01 -1.47 -7.84
C CYS A 112 22.99 -1.92 -6.74
N ARG A 113 23.15 -3.24 -6.51
CA ARG A 113 23.90 -3.78 -5.35
C ARG A 113 25.38 -3.39 -5.26
N HIS A 114 26.01 -3.04 -6.38
CA HIS A 114 27.45 -2.71 -6.47
C HIS A 114 27.70 -1.21 -6.72
N GLY A 115 26.66 -0.39 -6.66
CA GLY A 115 26.73 1.06 -6.83
C GLY A 115 26.47 1.55 -8.26
N VAL A 116 26.62 2.86 -8.45
CA VAL A 116 26.14 3.58 -9.64
C VAL A 116 26.84 3.15 -10.94
N ALA A 117 28.14 2.82 -10.87
CA ALA A 117 28.91 2.41 -12.05
C ALA A 117 28.36 1.12 -12.69
N ASP A 118 27.92 0.18 -11.85
CA ASP A 118 27.32 -1.09 -12.29
C ASP A 118 25.86 -0.92 -12.68
N ALA A 119 25.13 0.03 -12.10
CA ALA A 119 23.75 0.33 -12.49
C ALA A 119 23.64 1.05 -13.84
N LEU A 120 24.67 1.80 -14.25
CA LEU A 120 24.67 2.65 -15.45
C LEU A 120 24.29 1.93 -16.75
N PRO A 121 24.85 0.75 -17.08
CA PRO A 121 24.47 -0.01 -18.28
C PRO A 121 23.03 -0.57 -18.21
N HIS A 122 22.46 -0.61 -17.01
CA HIS A 122 21.15 -1.17 -16.70
C HIS A 122 20.08 -0.10 -16.49
N LEU A 123 20.29 1.16 -16.92
CA LEU A 123 19.28 2.22 -16.80
C LEU A 123 17.89 1.77 -17.31
N HIS A 124 17.85 1.09 -18.46
CA HIS A 124 16.61 0.57 -19.05
C HIS A 124 15.85 -0.38 -18.11
N VAL A 125 16.55 -1.17 -17.30
CA VAL A 125 15.94 -2.09 -16.31
C VAL A 125 15.18 -1.31 -15.26
N LEU A 126 15.77 -0.23 -14.74
CA LEU A 126 15.12 0.62 -13.74
C LEU A 126 13.90 1.34 -14.36
N GLN A 127 14.02 1.82 -15.60
CA GLN A 127 12.93 2.49 -16.32
C GLN A 127 11.76 1.55 -16.60
N GLU A 128 12.03 0.33 -17.07
CA GLU A 128 11.01 -0.68 -17.32
C GLU A 128 10.29 -1.08 -16.03
N TYR A 129 11.01 -1.24 -14.92
CA TYR A 129 10.40 -1.59 -13.65
C TYR A 129 9.57 -0.44 -13.07
N ALA A 130 10.04 0.81 -13.17
CA ALA A 130 9.24 1.97 -12.78
C ALA A 130 7.93 2.07 -13.57
N ALA A 131 7.98 1.85 -14.89
CA ALA A 131 6.79 1.81 -15.74
C ALA A 131 5.84 0.65 -15.36
N ALA A 132 6.38 -0.48 -14.93
CA ALA A 132 5.58 -1.64 -14.51
C ALA A 132 4.84 -1.37 -13.21
N LEU A 133 5.50 -0.73 -12.24
CA LEU A 133 4.88 -0.31 -10.99
C LEU A 133 3.79 0.73 -11.22
N GLU A 134 4.03 1.69 -12.10
CA GLU A 134 3.01 2.67 -12.50
C GLU A 134 1.79 2.00 -13.12
N LEU A 135 1.99 1.06 -14.05
CA LEU A 135 0.90 0.28 -14.63
C LEU A 135 0.15 -0.54 -13.56
N CYS A 136 0.84 -1.13 -12.58
CA CYS A 136 0.19 -1.84 -11.47
C CYS A 136 -0.74 -0.89 -10.68
N GLU A 137 -0.25 0.30 -10.33
CA GLU A 137 -1.05 1.30 -9.62
C GLU A 137 -2.24 1.80 -10.47
N GLU A 138 -2.02 2.05 -11.76
CA GLU A 138 -3.08 2.34 -12.74
C GLU A 138 -4.04 1.17 -12.97
N GLN A 139 -3.70 -0.02 -12.51
CA GLN A 139 -4.58 -1.18 -12.47
C GLN A 139 -5.15 -1.39 -11.05
N GLY A 140 -4.95 -0.47 -10.11
CA GLY A 140 -5.55 -0.58 -8.78
C GLY A 140 -5.08 -1.80 -7.99
N PHE A 141 -3.91 -2.35 -8.35
CA PHE A 141 -3.08 -3.07 -7.37
C PHE A 141 -2.85 -2.14 -6.18
N PRO A 142 -2.74 -2.68 -4.96
CA PRO A 142 -3.11 -2.00 -3.72
C PRO A 142 -2.65 -0.54 -3.68
N TYR A 143 -3.64 0.33 -3.90
CA TYR A 143 -3.54 1.76 -3.70
C TYR A 143 -4.11 2.02 -2.31
N ASN A 144 -3.37 2.75 -1.47
CA ASN A 144 -3.92 3.21 -0.20
C ASN A 144 -5.14 4.07 -0.54
N SER A 145 -6.36 3.60 -0.23
CA SER A 145 -7.53 4.49 -0.21
C SER A 145 -7.38 5.41 0.99
N GLY A 146 -6.38 6.30 0.94
CA GLY A 146 -6.40 7.54 1.68
C GLY A 146 -7.72 8.21 1.37
N ALA A 147 -8.38 8.71 2.41
CA ALA A 147 -9.70 9.30 2.38
C ALA A 147 -9.92 10.07 1.08
N VAL A 148 -10.95 9.68 0.31
CA VAL A 148 -11.49 10.57 -0.72
C VAL A 148 -11.91 11.82 0.03
N ASP A 149 -11.18 12.91 -0.20
CA ASP A 149 -11.52 14.24 0.28
C ASP A 149 -12.99 14.53 -0.05
N ASP A 150 -13.80 14.60 0.99
CA ASP A 150 -15.17 15.10 0.98
C ASP A 150 -15.17 16.63 0.86
N SER A 151 -14.48 17.16 -0.15
CA SER A 151 -14.46 18.59 -0.49
C SER A 151 -15.29 18.82 -1.74
N GLY A 152 -16.57 18.45 -1.67
CA GLY A 152 -17.42 18.38 -2.85
C GLY A 152 -18.90 18.70 -2.68
N THR A 153 -19.40 19.20 -1.53
CA THR A 153 -20.74 19.85 -1.51
C THR A 153 -20.83 20.92 -0.42
N THR A 154 -20.82 22.19 -0.85
CA THR A 154 -21.21 23.32 -0.01
C THR A 154 -22.73 23.42 0.11
N ARG A 155 -23.18 23.72 1.34
CA ARG A 155 -24.50 24.25 1.75
C ARG A 155 -25.66 23.25 1.75
N ASP A 156 -25.86 22.60 2.90
CA ASP A 156 -27.17 22.48 3.58
C ASP A 156 -27.12 21.82 5.00
N ASP A 157 -25.92 21.62 5.57
CA ASP A 157 -25.73 20.87 6.83
C ASP A 157 -25.88 21.64 8.16
N GLU A 158 -26.58 22.78 8.18
CA GLU A 158 -26.80 23.51 9.43
C GLU A 158 -28.16 23.22 10.09
N HIS A 159 -29.10 22.58 9.36
CA HIS A 159 -30.42 22.23 9.88
C HIS A 159 -30.48 20.85 10.56
N ASP A 160 -29.58 19.92 10.20
CA ASP A 160 -29.58 18.55 10.73
C ASP A 160 -28.78 18.35 12.03
N ARG A 161 -27.85 19.27 12.35
CA ARG A 161 -27.11 19.23 13.62
C ARG A 161 -27.99 19.57 14.84
N GLN A 162 -29.07 20.32 14.66
CA GLN A 162 -29.97 20.68 15.77
C GLN A 162 -31.00 19.60 16.12
N HIS A 163 -31.31 18.67 15.21
CA HIS A 163 -32.21 17.54 15.50
C HIS A 163 -31.51 16.40 16.24
N ARG A 164 -30.22 16.17 15.99
CA ARG A 164 -29.43 15.10 16.64
C ARG A 164 -29.15 15.34 18.13
N HIS A 165 -29.14 16.59 18.60
CA HIS A 165 -28.80 16.90 19.99
C HIS A 165 -29.99 16.89 20.97
N LYS A 166 -31.23 16.72 20.49
CA LYS A 166 -32.43 16.67 21.35
C LYS A 166 -32.97 15.27 21.64
N LEU A 167 -32.43 14.22 21.01
CA LEU A 167 -32.88 12.83 21.21
C LEU A 167 -32.10 12.05 22.30
N ASN A 168 -31.01 12.60 22.84
CA ASN A 168 -30.15 11.87 23.79
C ASN A 168 -30.56 12.00 25.28
N LYS A 169 -31.81 12.37 25.58
CA LYS A 169 -32.34 12.42 26.95
C LYS A 169 -33.82 12.02 26.99
N ARG A 170 -34.12 10.72 26.84
CA ARG A 170 -35.18 9.98 27.56
C ARG A 170 -35.43 8.61 26.91
N GLY A 171 -35.35 7.55 27.72
CA GLY A 171 -35.92 6.23 27.41
C GLY A 171 -34.89 5.13 27.15
N GLN A 172 -34.43 4.48 28.22
CA GLN A 172 -33.88 3.12 28.13
C GLN A 172 -35.01 2.17 27.75
N GLN A 173 -34.88 1.48 26.61
CA GLN A 173 -35.41 0.13 26.37
C GLN A 173 -34.66 -0.48 25.18
N HIS A 174 -34.14 -1.68 25.40
CA HIS A 174 -33.23 -2.43 24.55
C HIS A 174 -33.88 -2.88 23.23
N HIS A 175 -33.32 -2.46 22.10
CA HIS A 175 -33.25 -3.24 20.86
C HIS A 175 -31.94 -2.87 20.17
N SER A 176 -31.04 -3.84 20.00
CA SER A 176 -29.76 -3.67 19.33
C SER A 176 -29.92 -3.97 17.84
N PRO A 177 -29.70 -3.01 16.91
CA PRO A 177 -29.56 -3.36 15.50
C PRO A 177 -28.11 -3.75 15.20
N LEU A 178 -27.95 -4.90 14.57
CA LEU A 178 -26.68 -5.44 14.07
C LEU A 178 -26.03 -4.45 13.10
N SER A 179 -24.91 -3.86 13.52
CA SER A 179 -24.04 -3.04 12.68
C SER A 179 -23.17 -3.96 11.81
N SER A 180 -23.48 -4.06 10.52
CA SER A 180 -22.56 -4.59 9.51
C SER A 180 -21.40 -3.61 9.32
N ALA A 181 -20.35 -3.79 10.11
CA ALA A 181 -19.12 -3.00 10.04
C ALA A 181 -18.36 -3.29 8.73
N SER A 182 -17.97 -2.20 8.07
CA SER A 182 -16.99 -2.14 6.98
C SER A 182 -15.68 -2.82 7.39
N LEU A 183 -15.50 -4.09 6.99
CA LEU A 183 -14.39 -4.97 7.41
C LEU A 183 -13.33 -5.24 6.32
N GLY A 184 -13.34 -4.55 5.18
CA GLY A 184 -12.54 -4.97 4.01
C GLY A 184 -11.10 -4.42 3.92
N ASN A 185 -10.88 -3.12 4.14
CA ASN A 185 -9.72 -2.47 3.51
C ASN A 185 -8.40 -2.52 4.30
N SER A 186 -8.42 -2.67 5.64
CA SER A 186 -7.18 -2.60 6.43
C SER A 186 -6.36 -3.91 6.45
N SER A 187 -6.98 -5.06 6.17
CA SER A 187 -6.30 -6.37 6.22
C SER A 187 -5.41 -6.66 5.02
N LEU A 188 -5.70 -6.07 3.86
CA LEU A 188 -4.99 -6.35 2.60
C LEU A 188 -3.66 -5.58 2.47
N ALA A 189 -3.56 -4.40 3.11
CA ALA A 189 -2.34 -3.58 3.09
C ALA A 189 -1.18 -4.19 3.89
N ASN A 190 -1.48 -5.05 4.89
CA ASN A 190 -0.46 -5.74 5.69
C ASN A 190 0.13 -6.99 5.00
N MET A 191 -0.23 -7.25 3.74
CA MET A 191 0.25 -8.41 2.98
C MET A 191 1.40 -8.10 2.03
N LEU A 192 1.71 -6.82 1.85
CA LEU A 192 2.82 -6.35 1.03
C LEU A 192 3.89 -5.76 1.93
N GLU A 193 5.13 -6.14 1.66
CA GLU A 193 6.33 -5.65 2.30
C GLU A 193 7.40 -5.45 1.23
N PHE A 194 7.86 -4.21 1.12
CA PHE A 194 8.88 -3.73 0.19
C PHE A 194 10.10 -3.25 0.97
N PRO A 195 11.01 -4.17 1.35
CA PRO A 195 12.22 -3.86 2.06
C PRO A 195 13.28 -3.29 1.11
N TRP A 196 13.84 -2.16 1.51
CA TRP A 196 14.89 -1.43 0.82
C TRP A 196 15.99 -1.05 1.80
N LYS A 197 17.22 -1.02 1.29
CA LYS A 197 18.35 -0.41 1.96
C LYS A 197 18.50 1.02 1.46
N SER A 198 18.39 1.99 2.37
CA SER A 198 18.50 3.42 2.06
C SER A 198 19.92 3.85 1.72
N SER A 199 20.08 5.10 1.28
CA SER A 199 21.40 5.67 0.97
C SER A 199 22.36 5.66 2.17
N ASP A 200 21.80 5.69 3.38
CA ASP A 200 22.53 5.64 4.65
C ASP A 200 22.69 4.22 5.20
N ASN A 201 22.45 3.22 4.35
CA ASN A 201 22.64 1.81 4.65
C ASN A 201 21.72 1.30 5.78
N GLN A 202 20.58 1.97 6.01
CA GLN A 202 19.50 1.55 6.92
C GLN A 202 18.49 0.72 6.15
N GLU A 203 17.89 -0.28 6.81
CA GLU A 203 16.82 -1.08 6.21
C GLU A 203 15.46 -0.47 6.54
N GLU A 204 14.64 -0.31 5.51
CA GLU A 204 13.33 0.32 5.57
C GLU A 204 12.32 -0.54 4.82
N VAL A 205 11.13 -0.71 5.40
CA VAL A 205 10.08 -1.55 4.85
C VAL A 205 8.78 -0.76 4.86
N ASP A 206 8.08 -0.76 3.74
CA ASP A 206 6.72 -0.23 3.62
C ASP A 206 5.86 -1.19 2.76
N GLY A 207 4.54 -1.08 2.85
CA GLY A 207 3.61 -1.97 2.14
C GLY A 207 2.97 -1.36 0.89
N THR A 208 3.40 -0.17 0.45
CA THR A 208 2.80 0.52 -0.69
C THR A 208 3.62 0.39 -1.98
N LEU A 209 2.93 0.24 -3.12
CA LEU A 209 3.58 0.29 -4.44
C LEU A 209 4.19 1.67 -4.71
N ALA A 210 3.59 2.73 -4.17
CA ALA A 210 4.11 4.09 -4.24
C ALA A 210 5.49 4.20 -3.58
N TRP A 211 5.70 3.52 -2.44
CA TRP A 211 7.02 3.42 -1.80
C TRP A 211 8.02 2.65 -2.68
N GLU A 212 7.65 1.48 -3.20
CA GLU A 212 8.52 0.71 -4.09
C GLU A 212 8.94 1.55 -5.31
N ARG A 213 8.00 2.27 -5.93
CA ARG A 213 8.28 3.13 -7.07
C ARG A 213 9.16 4.33 -6.68
N ALA A 214 8.96 4.90 -5.49
CA ALA A 214 9.74 6.04 -5.01
C ALA A 214 11.24 5.70 -4.92
N ASN A 215 11.54 4.52 -4.40
CA ASN A 215 12.90 3.98 -4.33
C ASN A 215 13.56 3.81 -5.72
N VAL A 216 12.80 3.29 -6.68
CA VAL A 216 13.29 3.08 -8.05
C VAL A 216 13.54 4.41 -8.76
N LEU A 217 12.63 5.38 -8.62
CA LEU A 217 12.77 6.70 -9.21
C LEU A 217 13.93 7.50 -8.59
N TRP A 218 14.20 7.33 -7.29
CA TRP A 218 15.41 7.86 -6.66
C TRP A 218 16.65 7.34 -7.35
N ASN A 219 16.77 6.02 -7.52
CA ASN A 219 17.89 5.40 -8.21
C ASN A 219 18.01 5.88 -9.66
N LEU A 220 16.88 6.05 -10.36
CA LEU A 220 16.85 6.61 -11.71
C LEU A 220 17.44 8.03 -11.74
N ALA A 221 17.06 8.90 -10.80
CA ALA A 221 17.60 10.26 -10.72
C ALA A 221 19.13 10.26 -10.54
N ILE A 222 19.65 9.39 -9.66
CA ILE A 222 21.10 9.27 -9.41
C ILE A 222 21.84 8.74 -10.65
N VAL A 223 21.30 7.70 -11.31
CA VAL A 223 21.90 7.15 -12.53
C VAL A 223 21.90 8.18 -13.66
N GLN A 224 20.84 8.99 -13.81
CA GLN A 224 20.79 10.08 -14.78
C GLN A 224 21.85 11.15 -14.50
N ALA A 225 22.00 11.58 -13.24
CA ALA A 225 23.06 12.51 -12.86
C ALA A 225 24.47 11.95 -13.14
N HIS A 226 24.68 10.65 -12.90
CA HIS A 226 25.95 9.99 -13.23
C HIS A 226 26.18 9.87 -14.75
N GLN A 227 25.12 9.70 -15.56
CA GLN A 227 25.23 9.77 -17.02
C GLN A 227 25.73 11.14 -17.48
N ALA A 228 25.21 12.22 -16.89
CA ALA A 228 25.70 13.57 -17.17
C ALA A 228 27.21 13.67 -16.87
N TYR A 229 27.64 13.26 -15.69
CA TYR A 229 29.05 13.25 -15.29
C TYR A 229 29.95 12.42 -16.22
N ALA A 230 29.48 11.26 -16.67
CA ALA A 230 30.19 10.40 -17.60
C ALA A 230 30.33 11.04 -19.00
N VAL A 231 29.27 11.66 -19.51
CA VAL A 231 29.28 12.39 -20.79
C VAL A 231 30.30 13.53 -20.74
N GLU A 232 30.34 14.27 -19.64
CA GLU A 232 31.31 15.34 -19.43
C GLU A 232 32.75 14.79 -19.45
N LYS A 233 33.00 13.53 -19.01
CA LYS A 233 34.36 12.96 -18.75
C LYS A 233 35.13 12.60 -20.01
N THR A 234 34.54 12.75 -21.18
CA THR A 234 35.12 12.28 -22.43
C THR A 234 35.87 13.44 -23.12
N PRO A 235 37.20 13.65 -22.89
CA PRO A 235 37.83 14.97 -23.02
C PRO A 235 38.16 15.40 -24.45
N ASN A 236 37.97 14.53 -25.46
CA ASN A 236 38.61 14.70 -26.77
C ASN A 236 37.65 14.62 -27.98
N ASN A 237 36.36 14.92 -27.81
CA ASN A 237 35.42 14.84 -28.94
C ASN A 237 35.16 16.24 -29.57
N PRO A 238 35.30 16.41 -30.91
CA PRO A 238 34.80 17.59 -31.65
C PRO A 238 33.29 17.87 -31.48
N GLN A 239 32.58 17.03 -30.73
CA GLN A 239 31.18 17.14 -30.31
C GLN A 239 30.98 17.76 -28.90
N SER A 240 31.98 18.45 -28.32
CA SER A 240 31.89 19.06 -26.96
C SER A 240 30.55 19.78 -26.70
N ARG A 241 30.05 20.57 -27.66
CA ARG A 241 28.75 21.23 -27.55
C ARG A 241 27.56 20.27 -27.40
N THR A 242 27.49 19.19 -28.16
CA THR A 242 26.37 18.24 -28.06
C THR A 242 26.48 17.37 -26.81
N ALA A 243 27.71 17.05 -26.37
CA ALA A 243 27.94 16.37 -25.11
C ALA A 243 27.46 17.21 -23.92
N TRP A 244 27.83 18.48 -23.86
CA TRP A 244 27.36 19.41 -22.82
C TRP A 244 25.84 19.59 -22.81
N LYS A 245 25.20 19.68 -23.99
CA LYS A 245 23.74 19.69 -24.07
C LYS A 245 23.12 18.40 -23.54
N GLN A 246 23.71 17.25 -23.88
CA GLN A 246 23.22 15.96 -23.42
C GLN A 246 23.38 15.82 -21.90
N ALA A 247 24.50 16.27 -21.32
CA ALA A 247 24.68 16.32 -19.86
C ALA A 247 23.61 17.18 -19.18
N GLY A 248 23.34 18.38 -19.72
CA GLY A 248 22.26 19.25 -19.23
C GLY A 248 20.86 18.64 -19.35
N LEU A 249 20.60 17.81 -20.37
CA LEU A 249 19.33 17.06 -20.48
C LEU A 249 19.22 15.97 -19.40
N HIS A 250 20.27 15.18 -19.19
CA HIS A 250 20.28 14.15 -18.15
C HIS A 250 20.09 14.75 -16.74
N LEU A 251 20.71 15.90 -16.44
CA LEU A 251 20.53 16.61 -15.17
C LEU A 251 19.11 17.19 -15.01
N GLN A 252 18.48 17.68 -16.09
CA GLN A 252 17.06 18.09 -16.05
C GLN A 252 16.12 16.90 -15.80
N THR A 253 16.38 15.74 -16.42
CA THR A 253 15.64 14.52 -16.13
C THR A 253 15.79 14.11 -14.66
N ALA A 254 17.01 14.17 -14.11
CA ALA A 254 17.25 13.91 -12.70
C ALA A 254 16.47 14.87 -11.79
N ALA A 255 16.49 16.18 -12.08
CA ALA A 255 15.71 17.18 -11.35
C ALA A 255 14.20 16.90 -11.41
N SER A 256 13.69 16.53 -12.59
CA SER A 256 12.26 16.24 -12.79
C SER A 256 11.80 15.01 -11.99
N LEU A 257 12.63 13.96 -11.96
CA LEU A 257 12.40 12.77 -11.13
C LEU A 257 12.36 13.12 -9.64
N LEU A 258 13.30 13.95 -9.15
CA LEU A 258 13.37 14.38 -7.75
C LEU A 258 12.16 15.25 -7.36
N ARG A 259 11.72 16.15 -8.24
CA ARG A 259 10.51 16.97 -8.02
C ARG A 259 9.26 16.11 -7.94
N TYR A 260 9.09 15.14 -8.85
CA TYR A 260 7.94 14.24 -8.86
C TYR A 260 7.91 13.37 -7.59
N LEU A 261 9.07 12.87 -7.15
CA LEU A 261 9.20 12.16 -5.87
C LEU A 261 8.66 13.00 -4.71
N GLN A 262 9.07 14.26 -4.64
CA GLN A 262 8.68 15.17 -3.57
C GLN A 262 7.19 15.52 -3.58
N THR A 263 6.64 15.85 -4.74
CA THR A 263 5.34 16.54 -4.85
C THR A 263 4.17 15.59 -5.05
N ASP A 264 4.35 14.52 -5.82
CA ASP A 264 3.26 13.63 -6.23
C ASP A 264 3.33 12.28 -5.54
N LEU A 265 4.53 11.72 -5.35
CA LEU A 265 4.68 10.33 -4.95
C LEU A 265 4.81 10.10 -3.44
N LEU A 266 5.73 10.80 -2.78
CA LEU A 266 5.97 10.59 -1.35
C LEU A 266 4.82 11.03 -0.45
N PRO A 267 4.13 12.17 -0.68
CA PRO A 267 2.96 12.54 0.11
C PRO A 267 1.86 11.45 0.09
N ALA A 268 1.74 10.69 -1.00
CA ALA A 268 0.83 9.56 -1.12
C ALA A 268 1.38 8.26 -0.48
N ALA A 269 2.70 8.12 -0.36
CA ALA A 269 3.37 6.90 0.11
C ALA A 269 3.64 6.86 1.62
N THR A 270 3.83 8.01 2.31
CA THR A 270 4.44 8.07 3.65
C THR A 270 3.50 8.39 4.81
N GLU A 271 2.18 8.15 4.71
CA GLU A 271 1.23 8.35 5.83
C GLU A 271 1.58 7.57 7.12
N ARG A 272 2.46 6.56 7.05
CA ARG A 272 2.75 5.62 8.15
C ARG A 272 4.22 5.52 8.57
N SER A 273 5.16 6.02 7.78
CA SER A 273 6.60 5.90 8.05
C SER A 273 7.32 7.21 7.74
N PHE A 274 8.25 7.59 8.60
CA PHE A 274 9.12 8.74 8.34
C PHE A 274 10.14 8.32 7.28
N PRO A 275 10.11 8.90 6.06
CA PRO A 275 11.11 8.59 5.06
C PRO A 275 12.49 8.92 5.61
N SER A 276 13.49 8.13 5.27
CA SER A 276 14.87 8.48 5.58
C SER A 276 15.26 9.81 4.94
N HIS A 277 16.35 10.37 5.45
CA HIS A 277 16.82 11.71 5.12
C HIS A 277 16.94 11.97 3.60
N ASP A 278 17.40 11.00 2.81
CA ASP A 278 17.50 11.07 1.34
C ASP A 278 16.15 11.27 0.62
N LEU A 279 15.06 10.78 1.21
CA LEU A 279 13.69 10.95 0.71
C LEU A 279 12.92 12.06 1.44
N SER A 280 13.57 12.86 2.30
CA SER A 280 12.92 14.01 2.92
C SER A 280 12.64 15.10 1.89
N ALA A 281 11.55 15.86 2.07
CA ALA A 281 11.15 16.91 1.12
C ALA A 281 12.24 17.98 0.95
N SER A 282 12.90 18.37 2.04
CA SER A 282 13.96 19.39 2.09
C SER A 282 15.21 18.89 1.36
N PHE A 283 15.60 17.63 1.55
CA PHE A 283 16.71 17.02 0.83
C PHE A 283 16.43 16.89 -0.68
N LEU A 284 15.25 16.41 -1.06
CA LEU A 284 14.86 16.29 -2.47
C LEU A 284 14.81 17.65 -3.17
N THR A 285 14.30 18.68 -2.50
CA THR A 285 14.28 20.06 -3.02
C THR A 285 15.69 20.58 -3.25
N LEU A 286 16.59 20.39 -2.30
CA LEU A 286 17.99 20.80 -2.42
C LEU A 286 18.63 20.18 -3.67
N TRP A 287 18.52 18.86 -3.85
CA TRP A 287 19.16 18.17 -4.97
C TRP A 287 18.50 18.39 -6.32
N GLU A 288 17.19 18.63 -6.34
CA GLU A 288 16.51 19.10 -7.54
C GLU A 288 17.10 20.45 -7.99
N ARG A 289 17.19 21.42 -7.08
CA ARG A 289 17.74 22.76 -7.38
C ARG A 289 19.20 22.67 -7.79
N PHE A 290 19.97 21.80 -7.13
CA PHE A 290 21.37 21.57 -7.46
C PHE A 290 21.53 20.99 -8.87
N CYS A 291 20.74 19.97 -9.24
CA CYS A 291 20.73 19.40 -10.59
C CYS A 291 20.36 20.45 -11.65
N LEU A 292 19.42 21.35 -11.37
CA LEU A 292 19.05 22.44 -12.28
C LEU A 292 20.17 23.48 -12.43
N ALA A 293 20.84 23.85 -11.34
CA ALA A 293 21.96 24.79 -11.36
C ALA A 293 23.11 24.23 -12.22
N ASP A 294 23.45 22.96 -12.02
CA ASP A 294 24.49 22.27 -12.79
C ASP A 294 24.07 22.04 -14.25
N ALA A 295 22.80 21.74 -14.52
CA ALA A 295 22.27 21.69 -15.88
C ALA A 295 22.40 23.03 -16.61
N GLN A 296 22.14 24.15 -15.91
CA GLN A 296 22.29 25.50 -16.45
C GLN A 296 23.77 25.79 -16.77
N TYR A 297 24.70 25.33 -15.93
CA TYR A 297 26.13 25.40 -16.22
C TYR A 297 26.54 24.52 -17.42
N ALA A 298 26.00 23.31 -17.54
CA ALA A 298 26.23 22.45 -18.70
C ALA A 298 25.75 23.13 -20.01
N PHE A 299 24.62 23.84 -19.98
CA PHE A 299 24.18 24.64 -21.11
C PHE A 299 25.07 25.85 -21.38
N TYR A 300 25.60 26.51 -20.35
CA TYR A 300 26.63 27.54 -20.49
C TYR A 300 27.85 26.99 -21.24
N GLN A 301 28.36 25.83 -20.84
CA GLN A 301 29.48 25.17 -21.52
C GLN A 301 29.15 24.78 -22.97
N ALA A 302 27.92 24.35 -23.24
CA ALA A 302 27.45 24.11 -24.60
C ALA A 302 27.42 25.38 -25.47
N VAL A 303 27.12 26.54 -24.88
CA VAL A 303 27.19 27.84 -25.58
C VAL A 303 28.65 28.26 -25.77
N ALA A 304 29.49 28.09 -24.75
CA ALA A 304 30.91 28.44 -24.79
C ALA A 304 31.69 27.62 -25.83
N ALA A 305 31.35 26.34 -25.98
CA ALA A 305 31.92 25.43 -26.97
C ALA A 305 31.43 25.68 -28.42
N ALA A 306 30.61 26.71 -28.67
CA ALA A 306 30.22 27.07 -30.02
C ALA A 306 31.41 27.67 -30.80
N PRO A 307 31.47 27.54 -32.15
CA PRO A 307 32.57 28.11 -32.94
C PRO A 307 32.72 29.65 -32.84
N ARG A 308 31.65 30.34 -32.44
CA ARG A 308 31.60 31.78 -32.19
C ARG A 308 30.65 32.02 -31.01
N PRO A 309 31.14 31.89 -29.76
CA PRO A 309 30.31 32.12 -28.60
C PRO A 309 29.98 33.63 -28.51
N LEU A 310 28.72 33.96 -28.29
CA LEU A 310 28.30 35.35 -28.08
C LEU A 310 28.43 35.67 -26.59
N HIS A 311 29.33 36.59 -26.23
CA HIS A 311 29.49 37.03 -24.84
C HIS A 311 28.19 37.54 -24.22
N ALA A 312 27.36 38.24 -25.01
CA ALA A 312 26.04 38.69 -24.56
C ALA A 312 25.08 37.55 -24.20
N LEU A 313 25.22 36.36 -24.80
CA LEU A 313 24.42 35.18 -24.43
C LEU A 313 25.03 34.47 -23.22
N LEU A 314 26.35 34.31 -23.19
CA LEU A 314 27.06 33.69 -22.07
C LEU A 314 26.79 34.44 -20.75
N ALA A 315 26.84 35.78 -20.77
CA ALA A 315 26.53 36.60 -19.60
C ALA A 315 25.12 36.31 -19.05
N LYS A 316 24.11 36.22 -19.93
CA LYS A 316 22.72 35.96 -19.52
C LYS A 316 22.51 34.53 -19.02
N VAL A 317 23.15 33.54 -19.64
CA VAL A 317 23.08 32.14 -19.21
C VAL A 317 23.77 31.96 -17.86
N SER A 318 24.91 32.64 -17.63
CA SER A 318 25.57 32.67 -16.33
C SER A 318 24.72 33.36 -15.26
N ALA A 319 24.12 34.52 -15.59
CA ALA A 319 23.21 35.24 -14.71
C ALA A 319 22.02 34.38 -14.25
N ALA A 320 21.52 33.49 -15.10
CA ALA A 320 20.43 32.57 -14.73
C ALA A 320 20.85 31.43 -13.79
N ALA A 321 22.13 31.09 -13.71
CA ALA A 321 22.63 30.06 -12.78
C ALA A 321 22.80 30.58 -11.34
N ILE A 322 23.15 31.85 -11.18
CA ILE A 322 23.39 32.50 -9.87
C ILE A 322 22.23 32.29 -8.89
N PRO A 323 20.96 32.62 -9.22
CA PRO A 323 19.85 32.41 -8.28
C PRO A 323 19.57 30.93 -8.01
N LEU A 324 19.91 30.01 -8.92
CA LEU A 324 19.75 28.57 -8.67
C LEU A 324 20.71 28.09 -7.59
N TYR A 325 21.98 28.54 -7.64
CA TYR A 325 22.95 28.27 -6.57
C TYR A 325 22.59 29.00 -5.26
N GLY A 326 22.10 30.24 -5.34
CA GLY A 326 21.65 30.98 -4.15
C GLY A 326 20.55 30.26 -3.38
N VAL A 327 19.55 29.69 -4.08
CA VAL A 327 18.49 28.89 -3.44
C VAL A 327 19.06 27.62 -2.79
N CYS A 328 20.03 26.95 -3.42
CA CYS A 328 20.70 25.80 -2.81
C CYS A 328 21.45 26.20 -1.53
N GLU A 329 22.09 27.38 -1.51
CA GLU A 329 22.79 27.89 -0.34
C GLU A 329 21.81 28.24 0.79
N GLU A 330 20.70 28.92 0.49
CA GLU A 330 19.64 29.23 1.47
C GLU A 330 19.08 27.95 2.10
N LEU A 331 18.76 26.94 1.29
CA LEU A 331 18.27 25.65 1.77
C LEU A 331 19.28 24.91 2.66
N LEU A 332 20.58 25.17 2.50
CA LEU A 332 21.63 24.58 3.34
C LEU A 332 21.91 25.38 4.62
N LEU A 333 21.44 26.63 4.70
CA LEU A 333 21.59 27.51 5.87
C LEU A 333 20.38 27.45 6.81
N ASP A 334 19.20 27.10 6.31
CA ASP A 334 18.00 26.84 7.12
C ASP A 334 18.16 25.50 7.89
N ASP A 335 18.97 25.53 8.95
CA ASP A 335 19.40 24.40 9.79
C ASP A 335 18.26 23.69 10.57
N ASP A 336 17.08 24.30 10.66
CA ASP A 336 16.00 23.88 11.58
C ASP A 336 15.27 22.57 11.17
N ASP A 337 15.40 22.11 9.91
CA ASP A 337 14.67 20.94 9.39
C ASP A 337 15.55 19.71 9.09
N TYR A 338 16.89 19.87 9.13
CA TYR A 338 17.85 18.79 8.80
C TYR A 338 18.25 17.90 9.99
N GLY A 339 17.57 18.03 11.15
CA GLY A 339 17.71 17.12 12.29
C GLY A 339 19.06 17.19 13.01
N LEU A 340 19.72 18.34 13.01
CA LEU A 340 20.94 18.61 13.78
C LEU A 340 20.62 19.12 15.18
N ASP A 341 19.93 18.30 15.96
CA ASP A 341 19.65 18.58 17.36
C ASP A 341 20.92 18.35 18.20
N THR A 342 21.85 19.31 18.17
CA THR A 342 23.03 19.33 19.06
C THR A 342 22.68 19.76 20.50
N SER A 343 21.41 20.08 20.77
CA SER A 343 20.95 20.64 22.04
C SER A 343 20.21 19.66 22.96
N SER A 344 19.71 18.54 22.46
CA SER A 344 18.88 17.60 23.23
C SER A 344 19.67 16.38 23.73
N SER A 345 20.81 16.63 24.37
CA SER A 345 21.57 15.63 25.13
C SER A 345 20.96 15.28 26.50
N ALA A 346 19.64 15.38 26.65
CA ALA A 346 18.97 15.22 27.94
C ALA A 346 17.60 14.52 27.87
N SER A 347 17.48 13.38 27.18
CA SER A 347 16.62 12.26 27.62
C SER A 347 16.54 11.13 26.59
N ILE A 348 17.57 10.26 26.53
CA ILE A 348 17.36 8.90 26.02
C ILE A 348 18.00 7.94 27.03
N THR A 349 17.12 7.16 27.66
CA THR A 349 17.46 6.08 28.58
C THR A 349 18.36 5.05 27.90
N ALA A 350 19.37 4.62 28.65
CA ALA A 350 20.39 3.66 28.27
C ALA A 350 19.81 2.35 27.69
N ASN A 351 20.27 1.97 26.49
CA ASN A 351 20.84 0.66 26.18
C ASN A 351 21.41 0.62 24.74
N ALA A 352 22.70 0.28 24.63
CA ALA A 352 23.47 -0.20 23.47
C ALA A 352 23.21 0.40 22.05
N SER A 353 24.07 1.37 21.66
CA SER A 353 24.61 1.67 20.29
C SER A 353 24.88 3.17 20.02
N ALA A 354 25.32 3.92 21.04
CA ALA A 354 25.55 5.37 20.96
C ALA A 354 26.76 5.79 20.08
N THR A 355 27.69 4.89 19.76
CA THR A 355 28.91 5.22 18.98
C THR A 355 28.69 5.24 17.46
N GLY A 356 27.73 4.45 16.92
CA GLY A 356 27.43 4.42 15.48
C GLY A 356 26.64 5.65 15.01
N HIS A 357 25.65 6.07 15.80
CA HIS A 357 24.78 7.20 15.47
C HIS A 357 25.51 8.55 15.51
N ALA A 358 26.41 8.75 16.48
CA ALA A 358 27.23 9.96 16.56
C ALA A 358 28.21 10.09 15.38
N ALA A 359 28.86 9.00 14.98
CA ALA A 359 29.73 8.98 13.82
C ALA A 359 28.95 9.20 12.51
N ALA A 360 27.77 8.60 12.35
CA ALA A 360 26.90 8.82 11.19
C ALA A 360 26.44 10.28 11.08
N ASN A 361 26.03 10.90 12.19
CA ASN A 361 25.64 12.31 12.23
C ASN A 361 26.82 13.25 11.95
N GLN A 362 28.02 12.93 12.44
CA GLN A 362 29.24 13.67 12.14
C GLN A 362 29.65 13.54 10.66
N PHE A 363 29.53 12.35 10.06
CA PHE A 363 29.75 12.12 8.63
C PHE A 363 28.72 12.82 7.73
N ARG A 364 27.46 12.90 8.19
CA ARG A 364 26.39 13.65 7.48
C ARG A 364 26.65 15.14 7.53
N SER A 365 26.94 15.70 8.70
CA SER A 365 27.27 17.11 8.89
C SER A 365 28.47 17.54 8.04
N LYS A 366 29.52 16.72 7.96
CA LYS A 366 30.68 17.00 7.09
C LYS A 366 30.33 16.97 5.59
N ARG A 367 29.49 16.03 5.13
CA ARG A 367 29.06 15.97 3.73
C ARG A 367 28.17 17.15 3.32
N LEU A 368 27.26 17.55 4.20
CA LEU A 368 26.39 18.71 3.97
C LEU A 368 27.21 20.00 3.86
N GLN A 369 28.22 20.16 4.74
CA GLN A 369 29.16 21.27 4.69
C GLN A 369 29.92 21.32 3.36
N ILE A 370 30.51 20.20 2.93
CA ILE A 370 31.22 20.10 1.63
C ILE A 370 30.32 20.49 0.46
N TRP A 371 29.04 20.10 0.49
CA TRP A 371 28.08 20.47 -0.55
C TRP A 371 27.76 21.97 -0.51
N GLY A 372 27.58 22.55 0.68
CA GLY A 372 27.37 23.99 0.86
C GLY A 372 28.55 24.81 0.34
N ASP A 373 29.77 24.39 0.65
CA ASP A 373 30.97 25.07 0.17
C ASP A 373 31.08 24.96 -1.36
N ALA A 374 30.75 23.80 -1.95
CA ALA A 374 30.70 23.66 -3.40
C ALA A 374 29.64 24.57 -4.04
N VAL A 375 28.42 24.61 -3.53
CA VAL A 375 27.35 25.49 -4.05
C VAL A 375 27.79 26.95 -4.03
N ARG A 376 28.37 27.40 -2.91
CA ARG A 376 28.83 28.77 -2.74
C ARG A 376 29.95 29.13 -3.71
N ALA A 377 30.97 28.27 -3.83
CA ALA A 377 32.07 28.47 -4.76
C ALA A 377 31.57 28.59 -6.21
N TRP A 378 30.67 27.70 -6.62
CA TRP A 378 30.08 27.73 -7.96
C TRP A 378 29.17 28.95 -8.19
N GLY A 379 28.43 29.41 -7.18
CA GLY A 379 27.68 30.67 -7.25
C GLY A 379 28.58 31.89 -7.45
N MET A 380 29.70 31.97 -6.74
CA MET A 380 30.72 33.03 -6.92
C MET A 380 31.34 32.95 -8.31
N TRP A 381 31.66 31.74 -8.78
CA TRP A 381 32.23 31.53 -10.09
C TRP A 381 31.30 31.95 -11.23
N MET A 382 30.02 31.60 -11.15
CA MET A 382 29.02 32.02 -12.14
C MET A 382 28.79 33.53 -12.12
N SER A 383 28.93 34.18 -10.96
CA SER A 383 28.92 35.64 -10.84
C SER A 383 30.13 36.27 -11.55
N ALA A 384 31.33 35.70 -11.38
CA ALA A 384 32.53 36.15 -12.09
C ALA A 384 32.39 36.03 -13.62
N LEU A 385 31.89 34.90 -14.12
CA LEU A 385 31.65 34.67 -15.54
C LEU A 385 30.59 35.60 -16.14
N CYS A 386 29.52 35.87 -15.38
CA CYS A 386 28.48 36.82 -15.78
C CYS A 386 29.06 38.21 -16.02
N GLU A 387 29.82 38.74 -15.04
CA GLU A 387 30.45 40.05 -15.14
C GLU A 387 31.50 40.11 -16.25
N TYR A 388 32.34 39.09 -16.37
CA TYR A 388 33.38 39.01 -17.38
C TYR A 388 32.80 39.09 -18.79
N HIS A 389 31.79 38.28 -19.11
CA HIS A 389 31.19 38.28 -20.44
C HIS A 389 30.36 39.54 -20.73
N GLN A 390 29.75 40.12 -19.70
CA GLN A 390 29.09 41.41 -19.87
C GLN A 390 30.12 42.53 -20.10
N ALA A 391 31.29 42.48 -19.46
CA ALA A 391 32.41 43.39 -19.73
C ALA A 391 32.87 43.30 -21.20
N GLN A 392 33.04 42.08 -21.73
CA GLN A 392 33.35 41.88 -23.16
C GLN A 392 32.30 42.48 -24.08
N THR A 393 31.01 42.34 -23.71
CA THR A 393 29.91 42.92 -24.50
C THR A 393 29.94 44.45 -24.54
N HIS A 394 30.35 45.11 -23.44
CA HIS A 394 30.57 46.55 -23.41
C HIS A 394 31.84 46.95 -24.19
N ALA A 395 32.91 46.16 -24.09
CA ALA A 395 34.15 46.38 -24.84
C ALA A 395 33.92 46.30 -26.36
N ASP A 396 33.15 45.30 -26.83
CA ASP A 396 32.75 45.15 -28.24
C ASP A 396 31.95 46.34 -28.78
N LYS A 397 31.21 47.04 -27.90
CA LYS A 397 30.47 48.27 -28.23
C LYS A 397 31.32 49.54 -28.12
N GLY A 398 32.54 49.45 -27.62
CA GLY A 398 33.41 50.61 -27.35
C GLY A 398 33.11 51.34 -26.05
N GLU A 399 32.28 50.79 -25.16
CA GLU A 399 31.87 51.39 -23.89
C GLU A 399 32.92 51.08 -22.79
N ARG A 400 34.05 51.79 -22.83
CA ARG A 400 35.25 51.48 -22.02
C ARG A 400 35.05 51.59 -20.50
N GLY A 401 34.30 52.58 -20.02
CA GLY A 401 34.03 52.77 -18.59
C GLY A 401 33.25 51.60 -17.97
N PRO A 402 32.03 51.29 -18.47
CA PRO A 402 31.26 50.13 -18.03
C PRO A 402 31.99 48.79 -18.19
N ALA A 403 32.76 48.62 -19.28
CA ALA A 403 33.58 47.42 -19.47
C ALA A 403 34.62 47.25 -18.35
N HIS A 404 35.32 48.33 -17.98
CA HIS A 404 36.29 48.31 -16.88
C HIS A 404 35.63 47.98 -15.53
N ALA A 405 34.54 48.67 -15.17
CA ALA A 405 33.84 48.47 -13.90
C ALA A 405 33.34 47.01 -13.72
N ARG A 406 32.86 46.38 -14.79
CA ARG A 406 32.45 44.97 -14.76
C ARG A 406 33.62 44.01 -14.74
N LEU A 407 34.70 44.30 -15.45
CA LEU A 407 35.89 43.45 -15.42
C LEU A 407 36.54 43.46 -14.03
N GLU A 408 36.56 44.60 -13.35
CA GLU A 408 36.98 44.71 -11.95
C GLU A 408 36.07 43.88 -11.02
N ALA A 409 34.75 43.92 -11.22
CA ALA A 409 33.82 43.07 -10.46
C ALA A 409 34.04 41.57 -10.74
N ALA A 410 34.27 41.18 -12.00
CA ALA A 410 34.57 39.81 -12.39
C ALA A 410 35.84 39.29 -11.70
N GLN A 411 36.90 40.10 -11.68
CA GLN A 411 38.17 39.79 -11.02
C GLN A 411 37.98 39.63 -9.50
N LYS A 412 37.21 40.51 -8.85
CA LYS A 412 36.87 40.40 -7.42
C LYS A 412 36.11 39.11 -7.09
N PHE A 413 35.10 38.75 -7.89
CA PHE A 413 34.36 37.49 -7.67
C PHE A 413 35.24 36.27 -7.94
N GLY A 414 36.08 36.31 -8.98
CA GLY A 414 37.01 35.23 -9.30
C GLY A 414 38.07 35.03 -8.22
N SER A 415 38.65 36.12 -7.68
CA SER A 415 39.62 36.03 -6.58
C SER A 415 38.97 35.49 -5.31
N LEU A 416 37.76 35.96 -4.96
CA LEU A 416 37.02 35.48 -3.80
C LEU A 416 36.71 33.99 -3.93
N CYS A 417 36.28 33.54 -5.12
CA CYS A 417 36.04 32.13 -5.39
C CYS A 417 37.33 31.30 -5.24
N LEU A 418 38.46 31.78 -5.76
CA LEU A 418 39.73 31.06 -5.69
C LEU A 418 40.25 30.96 -4.25
N ASP A 419 40.19 32.06 -3.50
CA ASP A 419 40.57 32.10 -2.08
C ASP A 419 39.70 31.13 -1.26
N PHE A 420 38.39 31.10 -1.56
CA PHE A 420 37.45 30.17 -0.93
C PHE A 420 37.74 28.71 -1.30
N CYS A 421 38.05 28.40 -2.56
CA CYS A 421 38.43 27.04 -2.94
C CYS A 421 39.75 26.59 -2.27
N ASN A 422 40.70 27.51 -2.04
CA ASN A 422 42.00 27.23 -1.44
C ASN A 422 41.98 27.18 0.09
N SER A 423 40.94 27.71 0.75
CA SER A 423 40.81 27.66 2.21
C SER A 423 40.38 26.30 2.75
N GLU A 424 39.88 25.41 1.88
CA GLU A 424 39.38 24.09 2.25
C GLU A 424 40.51 23.05 2.31
N GLU A 425 40.56 22.28 3.41
CA GLU A 425 41.59 21.24 3.62
C GLU A 425 41.34 19.97 2.77
N GLU A 426 40.17 19.81 2.15
CA GLU A 426 39.74 18.58 1.47
C GLU A 426 39.59 18.78 -0.05
N SER A 427 40.24 17.91 -0.84
CA SER A 427 40.62 18.08 -2.27
C SER A 427 39.48 18.11 -3.31
N LEU A 428 38.25 18.44 -2.93
CA LEU A 428 37.06 18.32 -3.80
C LEU A 428 36.80 19.55 -4.67
N LEU A 429 37.36 20.71 -4.31
CA LEU A 429 37.27 21.96 -5.08
C LEU A 429 38.51 22.22 -5.95
N ASP A 430 39.52 21.35 -5.90
CA ASP A 430 40.80 21.51 -6.63
C ASP A 430 40.58 21.75 -8.12
N ASP A 431 39.70 20.98 -8.75
CA ASP A 431 39.40 21.13 -10.18
C ASP A 431 38.79 22.52 -10.47
N LEU A 432 37.92 23.02 -9.57
CA LEU A 432 37.33 24.36 -9.70
C LEU A 432 38.39 25.44 -9.46
N ALA A 433 39.23 25.28 -8.42
CA ALA A 433 40.31 26.20 -8.12
C ALA A 433 41.25 26.37 -9.33
N GLU A 434 41.62 25.27 -9.98
CA GLU A 434 42.48 25.29 -11.17
C GLU A 434 41.78 25.98 -12.36
N LEU A 435 40.49 25.72 -12.60
CA LEU A 435 39.69 26.39 -13.65
C LEU A 435 39.57 27.90 -13.40
N VAL A 436 39.26 28.28 -12.16
CA VAL A 436 39.14 29.69 -11.74
C VAL A 436 40.48 30.38 -11.91
N TYR A 437 41.58 29.77 -11.46
CA TYR A 437 42.92 30.32 -11.56
C TYR A 437 43.33 30.66 -12.99
N VAL A 438 43.15 29.71 -13.93
CA VAL A 438 43.51 29.91 -15.34
C VAL A 438 42.71 31.06 -15.96
N THR A 439 41.42 31.15 -15.66
CA THR A 439 40.57 32.19 -16.24
C THR A 439 40.80 33.55 -15.56
N LEU A 440 41.07 33.56 -14.25
CA LEU A 440 41.36 34.76 -13.48
C LEU A 440 42.62 35.46 -14.00
N GLN A 441 43.66 34.70 -14.38
CA GLN A 441 44.86 35.28 -15.00
C GLN A 441 44.56 36.06 -16.29
N ASP A 442 43.62 35.57 -17.11
CA ASP A 442 43.17 36.28 -18.31
C ASP A 442 42.40 37.56 -17.93
N MET A 443 41.50 37.49 -16.94
CA MET A 443 40.77 38.66 -16.44
C MET A 443 41.71 39.74 -15.91
N GLU A 444 42.73 39.36 -15.13
CA GLU A 444 43.75 40.27 -14.59
C GLU A 444 44.57 40.92 -15.70
N THR A 445 45.02 40.13 -16.68
CA THR A 445 45.78 40.66 -17.83
C THR A 445 44.95 41.67 -18.62
N GLN A 446 43.66 41.40 -18.83
CA GLN A 446 42.77 42.32 -19.52
C GLN A 446 42.46 43.59 -18.70
N LEU A 447 42.35 43.45 -17.38
CA LEU A 447 42.14 44.58 -16.48
C LEU A 447 43.36 45.52 -16.50
N GLU A 448 44.57 44.98 -16.41
CA GLU A 448 45.81 45.76 -16.53
C GLU A 448 45.90 46.52 -17.86
N GLN A 449 45.50 45.87 -18.97
CA GLN A 449 45.44 46.52 -20.28
C GLN A 449 44.38 47.63 -20.32
N ALA A 450 43.20 47.41 -19.74
CA ALA A 450 42.14 48.40 -19.66
C ALA A 450 42.55 49.61 -18.80
N GLU A 451 43.20 49.38 -17.66
CA GLU A 451 43.76 50.42 -16.80
C GLU A 451 44.83 51.22 -17.53
N GLN A 452 45.77 50.55 -18.20
CA GLN A 452 46.84 51.21 -18.94
C GLN A 452 46.27 52.05 -20.10
N ALA A 453 45.25 51.55 -20.79
CA ALA A 453 44.54 52.30 -21.81
C ALA A 453 43.79 53.50 -21.21
N ASN A 454 43.22 53.37 -20.00
CA ASN A 454 42.51 54.46 -19.32
C ASN A 454 43.48 55.54 -18.80
N ARG A 455 44.72 55.18 -18.43
CA ARG A 455 45.79 56.15 -18.10
C ARG A 455 46.19 57.00 -19.31
N LEU A 456 46.16 56.41 -20.52
CA LEU A 456 46.51 57.10 -21.76
C LEU A 456 45.37 57.98 -22.28
N ASP A 457 44.13 57.51 -22.15
CA ASP A 457 42.92 58.21 -22.60
C ASP A 457 41.81 58.03 -21.54
N PRO A 458 41.70 58.97 -20.59
CA PRO A 458 40.80 58.83 -19.43
C PRO A 458 39.31 58.83 -19.80
N VAL A 459 38.62 57.78 -19.36
CA VAL A 459 37.17 57.62 -19.41
C VAL A 459 36.66 57.51 -17.97
N ASP A 460 35.48 58.07 -17.71
CA ASP A 460 34.80 57.94 -16.42
C ASP A 460 34.40 56.48 -16.18
N ILE A 461 34.78 55.93 -15.03
CA ILE A 461 34.48 54.55 -14.64
C ILE A 461 33.32 54.61 -13.64
N PRO A 462 32.12 54.15 -14.01
CA PRO A 462 30.98 54.14 -13.10
C PRO A 462 31.18 53.14 -11.96
N ASP A 463 30.49 53.35 -10.83
CA ASP A 463 30.40 52.32 -9.79
C ASP A 463 29.70 51.06 -10.36
N ARG A 464 30.12 49.87 -9.93
CA ARG A 464 29.46 48.64 -10.35
C ARG A 464 27.96 48.67 -10.01
N ASN A 465 27.58 49.25 -8.88
CA ASN A 465 26.18 49.30 -8.44
C ASN A 465 25.30 50.23 -9.32
N ASP A 466 25.91 51.16 -10.05
CA ASP A 466 25.19 52.06 -10.97
C ASP A 466 24.92 51.40 -12.34
N LEU A 467 25.50 50.22 -12.60
CA LEU A 467 25.31 49.49 -13.84
C LEU A 467 24.08 48.56 -13.77
N PRO A 468 23.31 48.44 -14.87
CA PRO A 468 22.11 47.61 -14.91
C PRO A 468 22.44 46.13 -14.67
N GLU A 469 21.55 45.40 -14.02
CA GLU A 469 21.73 43.95 -13.88
C GLU A 469 21.68 43.23 -15.25
N VAL A 470 22.41 42.12 -15.35
CA VAL A 470 22.39 41.28 -16.56
C VAL A 470 21.09 40.47 -16.54
N PRO A 471 20.22 40.58 -17.56
CA PRO A 471 18.97 39.85 -17.56
C PRO A 471 19.24 38.34 -17.69
N PRO A 472 18.68 37.49 -16.81
CA PRO A 472 18.92 36.06 -16.86
C PRO A 472 18.26 35.42 -18.09
N GLN A 473 18.92 34.41 -18.67
CA GLN A 473 18.36 33.54 -19.70
C GLN A 473 18.43 32.08 -19.25
N THR A 474 17.32 31.59 -18.70
CA THR A 474 17.16 30.20 -18.26
C THR A 474 17.10 29.27 -19.47
N MET A 475 17.92 28.22 -19.44
CA MET A 475 18.00 27.17 -20.46
C MET A 475 17.49 25.82 -19.95
N VAL A 476 17.11 25.78 -18.67
CA VAL A 476 16.64 24.58 -17.95
C VAL A 476 15.16 24.68 -17.63
N GLU A 477 14.47 23.55 -17.68
CA GLU A 477 13.08 23.40 -17.27
C GLU A 477 12.90 22.07 -16.54
N VAL A 478 11.93 22.03 -15.62
CA VAL A 478 11.50 20.80 -14.95
C VAL A 478 10.31 20.24 -15.72
N GLU A 479 10.41 19.00 -16.18
CA GLU A 479 9.32 18.31 -16.85
C GLU A 479 8.20 18.02 -15.85
N LYS A 480 6.97 18.41 -16.20
CA LYS A 480 5.80 18.27 -15.31
C LYS A 480 5.17 16.88 -15.34
N ASP A 481 5.44 16.10 -16.39
CA ASP A 481 4.86 14.77 -16.61
C ASP A 481 6.00 13.76 -16.78
N VAL A 482 6.49 13.25 -15.64
CA VAL A 482 7.54 12.25 -15.59
C VAL A 482 7.08 10.91 -16.18
N SER A 483 5.79 10.59 -16.11
CA SER A 483 5.20 9.37 -16.68
C SER A 483 5.39 9.29 -18.19
N SER A 484 5.31 10.44 -18.87
CA SER A 484 5.57 10.51 -20.32
C SER A 484 7.02 10.17 -20.73
N SER A 485 7.97 10.25 -19.78
CA SER A 485 9.39 9.97 -19.99
C SER A 485 9.76 8.49 -19.77
N LEU A 486 8.84 7.69 -19.20
CA LEU A 486 9.02 6.26 -18.96
C LEU A 486 8.70 5.43 -20.23
N PRO A 487 9.38 4.28 -20.44
CA PRO A 487 9.16 3.44 -21.59
C PRO A 487 7.78 2.76 -21.52
N LYS A 488 7.12 2.64 -22.67
CA LYS A 488 5.91 1.80 -22.78
C LYS A 488 6.29 0.33 -22.72
N LEU A 489 5.66 -0.42 -21.82
CA LEU A 489 5.87 -1.86 -21.68
C LEU A 489 5.31 -2.62 -22.88
N ALA A 490 6.14 -3.50 -23.44
CA ALA A 490 5.75 -4.43 -24.48
C ALA A 490 6.25 -5.85 -24.14
N PRO A 491 5.36 -6.86 -23.98
CA PRO A 491 3.90 -6.74 -23.88
C PRO A 491 3.45 -6.00 -22.60
N PRO A 492 2.26 -5.36 -22.59
CA PRO A 492 1.68 -4.79 -21.38
C PRO A 492 1.39 -5.87 -20.33
N LEU A 493 1.53 -5.54 -19.04
CA LEU A 493 1.19 -6.44 -17.94
C LEU A 493 -0.32 -6.39 -17.65
N PHE A 494 -0.87 -7.50 -17.13
CA PHE A 494 -2.21 -7.60 -16.56
C PHE A 494 -3.36 -7.28 -17.54
N THR A 495 -3.23 -7.68 -18.81
CA THR A 495 -4.24 -7.41 -19.85
C THR A 495 -5.56 -8.16 -19.71
N SER A 496 -5.64 -9.16 -18.83
CA SER A 496 -6.82 -10.02 -18.66
C SER A 496 -7.88 -9.48 -17.69
N GLY A 497 -7.71 -8.28 -17.13
CA GLY A 497 -8.65 -7.67 -16.18
C GLY A 497 -9.20 -6.31 -16.61
N PRO A 498 -10.32 -5.86 -16.01
CA PRO A 498 -10.87 -4.51 -16.24
C PRO A 498 -9.92 -3.42 -15.72
N GLY A 499 -9.97 -2.19 -16.23
CA GLY A 499 -9.11 -1.09 -15.78
C GLY A 499 -9.37 -0.61 -14.34
N SER A 500 -8.43 0.14 -13.73
CA SER A 500 -8.59 0.66 -12.35
C SER A 500 -9.79 1.59 -12.17
N VAL A 501 -10.08 2.42 -13.17
CA VAL A 501 -11.19 3.37 -13.13
C VAL A 501 -12.51 2.62 -12.97
N LEU A 502 -12.72 1.58 -13.78
CA LEU A 502 -13.87 0.70 -13.68
C LEU A 502 -13.99 0.07 -12.29
N ARG A 503 -12.89 -0.50 -11.76
CA ARG A 503 -12.85 -1.10 -10.41
C ARG A 503 -13.25 -0.09 -9.32
N ARG A 504 -12.72 1.13 -9.38
CA ARG A 504 -13.00 2.19 -8.41
C ARG A 504 -14.49 2.58 -8.41
N TYR A 505 -15.08 2.79 -9.58
CA TYR A 505 -16.50 3.13 -9.69
C TYR A 505 -17.40 1.97 -9.24
N GLU A 506 -17.04 0.71 -9.57
CA GLU A 506 -17.77 -0.47 -9.11
C GLU A 506 -17.79 -0.55 -7.57
N GLN A 507 -16.63 -0.42 -6.93
CA GLN A 507 -16.52 -0.47 -5.46
C GLN A 507 -17.31 0.66 -4.80
N THR A 508 -17.17 1.88 -5.31
CA THR A 508 -17.87 3.06 -4.78
C THR A 508 -19.39 2.87 -4.88
N PHE A 509 -19.87 2.34 -6.02
CA PHE A 509 -21.30 2.11 -6.25
C PHE A 509 -21.85 1.10 -5.27
N ARG A 510 -21.18 -0.05 -5.11
CA ARG A 510 -21.61 -1.10 -4.18
C ARG A 510 -21.66 -0.60 -2.74
N TYR A 511 -20.64 0.14 -2.31
CA TYR A 511 -20.61 0.73 -0.97
C TYR A 511 -21.79 1.68 -0.74
N ASP A 512 -22.05 2.59 -1.70
CA ASP A 512 -23.15 3.54 -1.60
C ASP A 512 -24.52 2.84 -1.57
N MET A 513 -24.73 1.81 -2.39
CA MET A 513 -25.98 1.06 -2.43
C MET A 513 -26.22 0.24 -1.17
N GLN A 514 -25.18 -0.40 -0.63
CA GLN A 514 -25.29 -1.13 0.63
C GLN A 514 -25.66 -0.18 1.78
N ARG A 515 -25.00 0.98 1.86
CA ARG A 515 -25.31 2.01 2.87
C ARG A 515 -26.75 2.52 2.74
N LEU A 516 -27.21 2.76 1.51
CA LEU A 516 -28.57 3.21 1.23
C LEU A 516 -29.62 2.17 1.63
N LEU A 517 -29.38 0.89 1.31
CA LEU A 517 -30.24 -0.22 1.69
C LEU A 517 -30.35 -0.32 3.22
N THR A 518 -29.22 -0.35 3.94
CA THR A 518 -29.20 -0.44 5.40
C THR A 518 -29.96 0.72 6.05
N ASN A 519 -29.72 1.96 5.63
CA ASN A 519 -30.41 3.12 6.19
C ASN A 519 -31.94 3.06 5.97
N THR A 520 -32.36 2.63 4.78
CA THR A 520 -33.78 2.53 4.43
C THR A 520 -34.47 1.43 5.24
N THR A 521 -33.84 0.27 5.38
CA THR A 521 -34.35 -0.85 6.19
C THR A 521 -34.51 -0.42 7.65
N LEU A 522 -33.49 0.18 8.26
CA LEU A 522 -33.55 0.64 9.65
C LEU A 522 -34.66 1.67 9.89
N ALA A 523 -34.83 2.63 8.97
CA ALA A 523 -35.88 3.63 9.08
C ALA A 523 -37.29 3.01 8.96
N ALA A 524 -37.47 2.05 8.06
CA ALA A 524 -38.72 1.34 7.86
C ALA A 524 -39.07 0.45 9.07
N GLU A 525 -38.10 -0.27 9.63
CA GLU A 525 -38.27 -1.10 10.82
C GLU A 525 -38.66 -0.25 12.04
N ASP A 526 -37.90 0.82 12.32
CA ASP A 526 -38.21 1.75 13.43
C ASP A 526 -39.61 2.35 13.30
N LYS A 527 -40.02 2.73 12.07
CA LYS A 527 -41.40 3.18 11.84
C LYS A 527 -42.41 2.10 12.12
N THR A 528 -42.20 0.86 11.69
CA THR A 528 -43.10 -0.27 12.00
C THR A 528 -43.26 -0.43 13.50
N ASP A 529 -42.15 -0.39 14.24
CA ASP A 529 -42.14 -0.53 15.70
C ASP A 529 -42.83 0.64 16.40
N GLN A 530 -42.63 1.88 15.95
CA GLN A 530 -43.37 3.04 16.45
C GLN A 530 -44.89 2.85 16.29
N GLY A 531 -45.33 2.32 15.14
CA GLY A 531 -46.73 2.00 14.90
C GLY A 531 -47.26 0.95 15.87
N ARG A 532 -46.54 -0.17 16.04
CA ARG A 532 -46.89 -1.23 17.01
C ARG A 532 -46.96 -0.70 18.45
N ARG A 533 -45.96 0.07 18.89
CA ARG A 533 -45.91 0.67 20.24
C ARG A 533 -47.08 1.64 20.49
N ALA A 534 -47.46 2.44 19.49
CA ALA A 534 -48.59 3.34 19.61
C ALA A 534 -49.92 2.60 19.83
N LEU A 535 -50.15 1.49 19.10
CA LEU A 535 -51.34 0.65 19.29
C LEU A 535 -51.33 -0.08 20.65
N ALA A 536 -50.17 -0.62 21.04
CA ALA A 536 -50.01 -1.33 22.32
C ALA A 536 -50.32 -0.43 23.52
N THR A 537 -49.95 0.84 23.47
CA THR A 537 -50.20 1.83 24.54
C THR A 537 -51.70 2.01 24.84
N VAL A 538 -52.55 1.81 23.83
CA VAL A 538 -54.02 1.93 23.93
C VAL A 538 -54.74 0.57 23.91
N ASN A 539 -54.00 -0.52 24.08
CA ASN A 539 -54.50 -1.90 24.05
C ASN A 539 -55.24 -2.26 22.75
N LEU A 540 -54.83 -1.71 21.60
CA LEU A 540 -55.34 -2.10 20.29
C LEU A 540 -54.44 -3.15 19.64
N PRO A 541 -55.00 -4.10 18.84
CA PRO A 541 -56.42 -4.28 18.52
C PRO A 541 -57.24 -5.01 19.61
N HIS A 542 -56.60 -5.48 20.67
CA HIS A 542 -57.16 -6.33 21.73
C HIS A 542 -58.51 -5.84 22.28
N SER A 543 -58.60 -4.55 22.61
CA SER A 543 -59.79 -3.93 23.19
C SER A 543 -61.03 -3.97 22.28
N VAL A 544 -60.80 -3.88 20.97
CA VAL A 544 -61.83 -3.99 19.93
C VAL A 544 -62.26 -5.44 19.73
N THR A 545 -61.30 -6.36 19.63
CA THR A 545 -61.56 -7.80 19.49
C THR A 545 -62.37 -8.32 20.68
N ALA A 546 -62.00 -7.93 21.91
CA ALA A 546 -62.71 -8.29 23.13
C ALA A 546 -64.15 -7.80 23.12
N TYR A 547 -64.37 -6.54 22.71
CA TYR A 547 -65.70 -5.95 22.64
C TYR A 547 -66.61 -6.62 21.59
N GLN A 548 -66.07 -6.92 20.40
CA GLN A 548 -66.81 -7.64 19.36
C GLN A 548 -67.26 -9.02 19.82
N GLN A 549 -66.40 -9.72 20.56
CA GLN A 549 -66.69 -11.06 21.07
C GLN A 549 -67.72 -11.05 22.22
N GLU A 550 -67.64 -10.08 23.13
CA GLU A 550 -68.67 -9.85 24.16
C GLU A 550 -70.05 -9.68 23.52
N SER A 551 -70.13 -8.90 22.43
CA SER A 551 -71.38 -8.60 21.72
C SER A 551 -71.95 -9.80 20.93
N GLN A 552 -71.12 -10.78 20.58
CA GLN A 552 -71.50 -11.97 19.78
C GLN A 552 -71.84 -13.21 20.62
N GLY A 553 -72.00 -13.06 21.94
CA GLY A 553 -72.38 -14.15 22.84
C GLY A 553 -71.25 -14.69 23.72
N GLY A 554 -70.12 -13.99 23.80
CA GLY A 554 -68.96 -14.40 24.60
C GLY A 554 -68.14 -15.53 23.96
N GLY A 555 -67.24 -16.14 24.73
CA GLY A 555 -66.33 -17.17 24.22
C GLY A 555 -65.02 -16.61 23.64
N ILE A 556 -64.10 -17.49 23.22
CA ILE A 556 -62.83 -17.07 22.61
C ILE A 556 -63.00 -16.75 21.11
N PRO A 557 -62.46 -15.62 20.61
CA PRO A 557 -62.52 -15.30 19.17
C PRO A 557 -61.95 -16.42 18.31
N ASP A 558 -62.62 -16.78 17.20
CA ASP A 558 -62.21 -17.90 16.36
C ASP A 558 -60.80 -17.73 15.76
N ALA A 559 -60.40 -16.50 15.42
CA ALA A 559 -59.05 -16.19 14.94
C ALA A 559 -57.98 -16.43 16.02
N LEU A 560 -58.26 -16.02 17.26
CA LEU A 560 -57.36 -16.27 18.40
C LEU A 560 -57.32 -17.75 18.76
N TRP A 561 -58.45 -18.46 18.69
CA TRP A 561 -58.51 -19.90 18.87
C TRP A 561 -57.66 -20.63 17.83
N GLU A 562 -57.71 -20.24 16.57
CA GLU A 562 -56.89 -20.88 15.54
C GLU A 562 -55.40 -20.68 15.79
N ARG A 563 -54.96 -19.50 16.26
CA ARG A 563 -53.57 -19.29 16.69
C ARG A 563 -53.18 -20.14 17.89
N VAL A 564 -54.03 -20.20 18.92
CA VAL A 564 -53.82 -21.09 20.08
C VAL A 564 -53.76 -22.55 19.63
N ARG A 565 -54.60 -22.94 18.68
CA ARG A 565 -54.60 -24.28 18.10
C ARG A 565 -53.33 -24.57 17.32
N VAL A 566 -52.79 -23.61 16.54
CA VAL A 566 -51.48 -23.77 15.87
C VAL A 566 -50.39 -24.02 16.90
N VAL A 567 -50.35 -23.21 17.98
CA VAL A 567 -49.41 -23.41 19.11
C VAL A 567 -49.54 -24.81 19.72
N GLN A 568 -50.76 -25.33 19.84
CA GLN A 568 -51.05 -26.66 20.40
C GLN A 568 -50.72 -27.81 19.42
N ASP A 569 -51.16 -27.72 18.16
CA ASP A 569 -51.05 -28.76 17.13
C ASP A 569 -49.58 -28.94 16.71
N GLN A 570 -48.78 -27.86 16.72
CA GLN A 570 -47.34 -27.89 16.44
C GLN A 570 -46.48 -28.13 17.70
N ASP A 571 -47.09 -28.27 18.88
CA ASP A 571 -46.37 -28.45 20.15
C ASP A 571 -45.27 -27.38 20.37
N MET A 572 -45.53 -26.14 19.95
CA MET A 572 -44.49 -25.09 19.85
C MET A 572 -43.85 -24.79 21.21
N LEU A 573 -44.58 -24.92 22.32
CA LEU A 573 -44.02 -24.75 23.67
C LEU A 573 -42.90 -25.75 23.98
N ARG A 574 -43.00 -26.98 23.47
CA ARG A 574 -41.96 -27.99 23.59
C ARG A 574 -40.84 -27.75 22.58
N GLU A 575 -41.18 -27.39 21.34
CA GLU A 575 -40.19 -27.07 20.31
C GLU A 575 -39.29 -25.91 20.73
N LEU A 576 -39.85 -24.82 21.28
CA LEU A 576 -39.07 -23.69 21.80
C LEU A 576 -38.01 -24.13 22.82
N LYS A 577 -38.39 -25.03 23.75
CA LYS A 577 -37.45 -25.56 24.73
C LYS A 577 -36.34 -26.37 24.06
N GLN A 578 -36.68 -27.21 23.09
CA GLN A 578 -35.69 -27.96 22.32
C GLN A 578 -34.76 -27.01 21.54
N SER A 579 -35.31 -26.01 20.86
CA SER A 579 -34.55 -25.03 20.08
C SER A 579 -33.61 -24.17 20.94
N VAL A 580 -33.98 -23.87 22.19
CA VAL A 580 -33.03 -23.24 23.15
C VAL A 580 -31.84 -24.16 23.42
N TRP A 581 -32.06 -25.46 23.64
CA TRP A 581 -30.96 -26.40 23.85
C TRP A 581 -30.06 -26.52 22.62
N GLU A 582 -30.65 -26.57 21.43
CA GLU A 582 -29.90 -26.59 20.16
C GLU A 582 -29.09 -25.30 19.98
N LEU A 583 -29.68 -24.13 20.24
CA LEU A 583 -28.99 -22.85 20.18
C LEU A 583 -27.82 -22.80 21.16
N CYS A 584 -28.02 -23.25 22.40
CA CYS A 584 -26.96 -23.36 23.41
C CYS A 584 -25.79 -24.24 22.93
N ASP A 585 -26.08 -25.39 22.30
CA ASP A 585 -25.05 -26.30 21.80
C ASP A 585 -24.24 -25.68 20.64
N ILE A 586 -24.93 -25.02 19.70
CA ILE A 586 -24.28 -24.32 18.58
C ILE A 586 -23.44 -23.14 19.10
N ALA A 587 -23.96 -22.36 20.05
CA ALA A 587 -23.26 -21.26 20.69
C ALA A 587 -22.02 -21.71 21.47
N GLU A 588 -22.11 -22.85 22.18
CA GLU A 588 -20.97 -23.46 22.87
C GLU A 588 -19.90 -23.91 21.87
N ARG A 589 -20.32 -24.49 20.73
CA ARG A 589 -19.40 -24.85 19.64
C ARG A 589 -18.66 -23.65 19.08
N ALA A 590 -19.35 -22.54 18.84
CA ALA A 590 -18.72 -21.29 18.37
C ALA A 590 -17.72 -20.73 19.38
N ARG A 591 -18.08 -20.73 20.67
CA ARG A 591 -17.21 -20.28 21.77
C ARG A 591 -15.99 -21.18 21.95
N SER A 592 -16.17 -22.50 21.85
CA SER A 592 -15.08 -23.48 21.91
C SER A 592 -14.11 -23.31 20.74
N LEU A 593 -14.60 -23.10 19.52
CA LEU A 593 -13.76 -22.80 18.36
C LEU A 593 -12.97 -21.51 18.55
N TYR A 594 -13.63 -20.43 18.98
CA TYR A 594 -12.96 -19.15 19.29
C TYR A 594 -11.84 -19.33 20.33
N GLN A 595 -12.13 -20.03 21.43
CA GLN A 595 -11.13 -20.32 22.47
C GLN A 595 -9.96 -21.16 21.93
N THR A 596 -10.24 -22.16 21.08
CA THR A 596 -9.19 -22.97 20.45
C THR A 596 -8.26 -22.13 19.59
N VAL A 597 -8.82 -21.23 18.78
CA VAL A 597 -8.00 -20.30 17.96
C VAL A 597 -7.16 -19.40 18.84
N GLN A 598 -7.74 -18.82 19.89
CA GLN A 598 -7.03 -17.95 20.82
C GLN A 598 -5.89 -18.68 21.53
N GLU A 599 -6.11 -19.93 21.95
CA GLU A 599 -5.09 -20.71 22.65
C GLU A 599 -3.96 -21.14 21.72
N ASN A 600 -4.25 -21.51 20.46
CA ASN A 600 -3.23 -21.81 19.47
C ASN A 600 -2.28 -20.62 19.23
N LEU A 601 -2.82 -19.40 19.13
CA LEU A 601 -1.99 -18.19 18.94
C LEU A 601 -1.09 -17.93 20.15
N LYS A 602 -1.62 -18.07 21.37
CA LYS A 602 -0.82 -17.94 22.61
C LYS A 602 0.26 -19.01 22.71
N GLU A 603 -0.06 -20.24 22.32
CA GLU A 603 0.88 -21.35 22.35
C GLU A 603 2.02 -21.11 21.35
N ASP A 604 1.73 -20.65 20.14
CA ASP A 604 2.75 -20.27 19.15
C ASP A 604 3.72 -19.21 19.71
N LEU A 605 3.20 -18.16 20.38
CA LEU A 605 4.03 -17.13 21.00
C LEU A 605 4.89 -17.69 22.15
N ARG A 606 4.31 -18.59 22.95
CA ARG A 606 5.01 -19.25 24.06
C ARG A 606 6.14 -20.14 23.55
N VAL A 607 5.87 -20.95 22.53
CA VAL A 607 6.83 -21.85 21.89
C VAL A 607 7.94 -21.05 21.23
N ASP A 608 7.62 -19.98 20.50
CA ASP A 608 8.62 -19.12 19.85
C ASP A 608 9.53 -18.41 20.88
N SER A 609 8.94 -17.86 21.95
CA SER A 609 9.69 -17.22 23.02
C SER A 609 10.67 -18.19 23.70
N LEU A 610 10.21 -19.43 23.96
CA LEU A 610 11.06 -20.48 24.53
C LEU A 610 12.17 -20.87 23.56
N PHE A 611 11.85 -21.05 22.27
CA PHE A 611 12.81 -21.43 21.25
C PHE A 611 13.91 -20.38 21.08
N ARG A 612 13.55 -19.10 20.97
CA ARG A 612 14.52 -17.98 20.87
C ARG A 612 15.39 -17.83 22.10
N SER A 613 14.87 -18.17 23.29
CA SER A 613 15.67 -18.19 24.53
C SER A 613 16.78 -19.25 24.51
N GLN A 614 16.56 -20.36 23.80
CA GLN A 614 17.53 -21.46 23.65
C GLN A 614 18.41 -21.29 22.41
N ASN A 615 17.92 -20.55 21.41
CA ASN A 615 18.55 -20.37 20.11
C ASN A 615 18.68 -18.86 19.78
N SER A 616 19.66 -18.19 20.39
CA SER A 616 19.87 -16.74 20.24
C SER A 616 20.23 -16.28 18.83
N THR A 617 20.69 -17.20 17.97
CA THR A 617 21.05 -16.94 16.56
C THR A 617 19.92 -17.26 15.58
N PHE A 618 18.71 -17.58 16.08
CA PHE A 618 17.55 -17.82 15.22
C PHE A 618 16.95 -16.50 14.71
N GLU A 619 17.03 -16.29 13.41
CA GLU A 619 16.53 -15.11 12.68
C GLU A 619 15.20 -15.39 11.94
N GLY A 620 14.32 -16.24 12.50
CA GLY A 620 13.01 -16.52 11.90
C GLY A 620 11.98 -15.39 12.08
N HIS A 621 10.78 -15.54 11.52
CA HIS A 621 9.74 -14.51 11.54
C HIS A 621 9.28 -14.13 12.96
N ASN A 622 8.95 -12.86 13.18
CA ASN A 622 8.41 -12.39 14.46
C ASN A 622 6.94 -12.81 14.61
N VAL A 623 6.68 -13.77 15.51
CA VAL A 623 5.33 -14.32 15.71
C VAL A 623 4.31 -13.25 16.11
N SER A 624 4.69 -12.26 16.91
CA SER A 624 3.77 -11.17 17.32
C SER A 624 3.33 -10.30 16.14
N GLN A 625 4.22 -10.07 15.17
CA GLN A 625 3.87 -9.32 13.95
C GLN A 625 2.98 -10.15 13.03
N VAL A 626 3.33 -11.42 12.80
CA VAL A 626 2.56 -12.35 11.96
C VAL A 626 1.14 -12.55 12.49
N GLN A 627 0.96 -12.58 13.82
CA GLN A 627 -0.36 -12.82 14.44
C GLN A 627 -1.23 -11.56 14.59
N LYS A 628 -0.70 -10.37 14.31
CA LYS A 628 -1.38 -9.08 14.60
C LYS A 628 -2.77 -8.99 13.99
N SER A 629 -2.93 -9.39 12.72
CA SER A 629 -4.23 -9.36 12.01
C SER A 629 -5.24 -10.38 12.57
N PHE A 630 -4.77 -11.54 13.04
CA PHE A 630 -5.62 -12.54 13.68
C PHE A 630 -6.15 -12.04 15.03
N HIS A 631 -5.33 -11.33 15.81
CA HIS A 631 -5.79 -10.71 17.06
C HIS A 631 -6.88 -9.67 16.84
N THR A 632 -6.71 -8.76 15.87
CA THR A 632 -7.77 -7.80 15.51
C THR A 632 -9.05 -8.50 15.05
N THR A 633 -8.91 -9.59 14.29
CA THR A 633 -10.06 -10.39 13.85
C THR A 633 -10.76 -11.09 15.04
N LEU A 634 -9.99 -11.62 16.00
CA LEU A 634 -10.53 -12.23 17.23
C LEU A 634 -11.24 -11.21 18.11
N GLU A 635 -10.70 -9.99 18.28
CA GLU A 635 -11.37 -8.91 19.03
C GLU A 635 -12.76 -8.58 18.45
N ASN A 636 -12.89 -8.57 17.12
CA ASN A 636 -14.19 -8.39 16.47
C ASN A 636 -15.16 -9.53 16.76
N TYR A 637 -14.70 -10.79 16.70
CA TYR A 637 -15.52 -11.95 17.07
C TYR A 637 -15.86 -11.98 18.56
N ASP A 638 -14.97 -11.50 19.43
CA ASP A 638 -15.20 -11.39 20.87
C ASP A 638 -16.38 -10.47 21.17
N SER A 639 -16.39 -9.28 20.56
CA SER A 639 -17.50 -8.33 20.68
C SER A 639 -18.81 -8.93 20.14
N LEU A 640 -18.75 -9.62 19.00
CA LEU A 640 -19.93 -10.19 18.35
C LEU A 640 -20.52 -11.35 19.17
N LEU A 641 -19.68 -12.28 19.62
CA LEU A 641 -20.09 -13.43 20.43
C LEU A 641 -20.56 -13.00 21.83
N THR A 642 -19.99 -11.93 22.39
CA THR A 642 -20.46 -11.36 23.66
C THR A 642 -21.85 -10.76 23.52
N SER A 643 -22.10 -9.98 22.46
CA SER A 643 -23.43 -9.43 22.18
C SER A 643 -24.46 -10.53 21.91
N ALA A 644 -24.10 -11.57 21.15
CA ALA A 644 -24.98 -12.71 20.89
C ALA A 644 -25.33 -13.45 22.19
N ARG A 645 -24.33 -13.65 23.07
CA ARG A 645 -24.53 -14.28 24.38
C ARG A 645 -25.54 -13.53 25.26
N GLU A 646 -25.52 -12.21 25.26
CA GLU A 646 -26.51 -11.41 26.01
C GLU A 646 -27.93 -11.63 25.46
N GLY A 647 -28.08 -11.68 24.14
CA GLY A 647 -29.33 -12.00 23.47
C GLY A 647 -29.83 -13.42 23.80
N ASP A 648 -28.96 -14.42 23.69
CA ASP A 648 -29.26 -15.81 24.00
C ASP A 648 -29.71 -15.97 25.46
N GLN A 649 -29.05 -15.30 26.39
CA GLN A 649 -29.42 -15.32 27.81
C GLN A 649 -30.82 -14.74 28.05
N LEU A 650 -31.17 -13.66 27.34
CA LEU A 650 -32.50 -13.08 27.44
C LEU A 650 -33.57 -14.02 26.88
N VAL A 651 -33.33 -14.63 25.72
CA VAL A 651 -34.25 -15.61 25.12
C VAL A 651 -34.42 -16.82 26.03
N MET A 652 -33.31 -17.34 26.59
CA MET A 652 -33.33 -18.46 27.54
C MET A 652 -34.17 -18.12 28.78
N GLN A 653 -33.94 -16.96 29.41
CA GLN A 653 -34.73 -16.50 30.57
C GLN A 653 -36.23 -16.38 30.23
N ARG A 654 -36.57 -15.87 29.03
CA ARG A 654 -37.97 -15.76 28.60
C ARG A 654 -38.61 -17.11 28.32
N VAL A 655 -37.86 -18.08 27.78
CA VAL A 655 -38.35 -19.46 27.62
C VAL A 655 -38.56 -20.15 28.97
N GLU A 656 -37.72 -19.88 29.98
CA GLU A 656 -37.93 -20.37 31.35
C GLU A 656 -39.21 -19.80 31.99
N LEU A 657 -39.58 -18.55 31.66
CA LEU A 657 -40.84 -17.96 32.13
C LEU A 657 -42.08 -18.72 31.63
N LEU A 658 -41.99 -19.45 30.52
CA LEU A 658 -43.09 -20.27 30.00
C LEU A 658 -43.60 -21.31 31.01
N ASP A 659 -42.75 -21.78 31.91
CA ASP A 659 -43.10 -22.77 32.93
C ASP A 659 -43.66 -22.16 34.22
N THR A 660 -43.31 -20.91 34.51
CA THR A 660 -43.61 -20.27 35.81
C THR A 660 -44.81 -19.33 35.73
N ASP A 661 -44.97 -18.59 34.64
CA ASP A 661 -46.06 -17.62 34.49
C ASP A 661 -47.40 -18.35 34.19
N PRO A 662 -48.46 -18.12 34.98
CA PRO A 662 -49.75 -18.76 34.77
C PRO A 662 -50.41 -18.43 33.42
N LYS A 663 -50.05 -17.33 32.72
CA LYS A 663 -50.68 -16.98 31.44
C LYS A 663 -50.46 -18.04 30.36
N TYR A 664 -49.29 -18.69 30.34
CA TYR A 664 -48.99 -19.74 29.35
C TYR A 664 -49.76 -21.04 29.58
N LYS A 665 -50.26 -21.28 30.80
CA LYS A 665 -51.15 -22.42 31.07
C LYS A 665 -52.48 -22.28 30.35
N LEU A 666 -52.91 -21.06 30.02
CA LEU A 666 -54.12 -20.81 29.24
C LEU A 666 -53.98 -21.37 27.82
N LEU A 667 -52.77 -21.38 27.24
CA LEU A 667 -52.51 -21.93 25.91
C LEU A 667 -52.69 -23.46 25.85
N GLN A 668 -52.77 -24.16 26.99
CA GLN A 668 -52.98 -25.61 27.06
C GLN A 668 -54.46 -25.98 27.28
N PHE A 669 -55.34 -24.98 27.44
CA PHE A 669 -56.76 -25.22 27.67
C PHE A 669 -57.48 -25.57 26.37
N ARG A 670 -58.50 -26.42 26.46
CA ARG A 670 -59.42 -26.71 25.35
C ARG A 670 -60.32 -25.49 25.10
N LYS A 671 -60.81 -25.30 23.87
CA LYS A 671 -61.74 -24.20 23.50
C LYS A 671 -62.85 -23.96 24.54
N SER A 672 -63.58 -25.02 24.91
CA SER A 672 -64.64 -24.96 25.94
C SER A 672 -64.22 -24.51 27.35
N GLN A 673 -62.94 -24.61 27.70
CA GLN A 673 -62.39 -24.10 28.96
C GLN A 673 -62.07 -22.61 28.84
N LEU A 674 -61.53 -22.17 27.71
CA LEU A 674 -61.28 -20.76 27.40
C LEU A 674 -62.59 -19.98 27.23
N ASP A 675 -63.60 -20.59 26.58
CA ASP A 675 -64.91 -19.98 26.40
C ASP A 675 -65.59 -19.62 27.73
N ARG A 676 -65.36 -20.43 28.77
CA ARG A 676 -65.91 -20.20 30.12
C ARG A 676 -65.25 -19.03 30.85
N LEU A 677 -64.08 -18.58 30.41
CA LEU A 677 -63.39 -17.41 30.97
C LEU A 677 -63.91 -16.09 30.39
N LEU A 678 -64.72 -16.15 29.32
CA LEU A 678 -65.11 -15.00 28.50
C LEU A 678 -66.65 -14.86 28.45
N PRO A 679 -67.27 -14.11 29.38
CA PRO A 679 -68.72 -13.95 29.45
C PRO A 679 -69.28 -13.07 28.31
N ALA A 680 -70.56 -13.27 27.96
CA ALA A 680 -71.28 -12.43 27.00
C ALA A 680 -71.61 -11.03 27.58
N GLY A 681 -71.53 -10.00 26.73
CA GLY A 681 -71.95 -8.62 26.99
C GLY A 681 -73.34 -8.32 26.39
N ASP A 682 -73.90 -7.16 26.76
CA ASP A 682 -75.33 -6.83 26.52
C ASP A 682 -75.54 -5.54 25.68
N GLN A 683 -74.50 -5.04 24.97
CA GLN A 683 -74.52 -3.71 24.32
C GLN A 683 -73.87 -3.73 22.91
N ASN A 684 -74.30 -2.82 22.02
CA ASN A 684 -73.93 -2.78 20.59
C ASN A 684 -73.43 -1.37 20.16
N VAL A 685 -72.12 -1.12 20.31
CA VAL A 685 -71.34 0.03 19.84
C VAL A 685 -70.78 -0.31 18.45
N ASP A 686 -70.81 0.62 17.50
CA ASP A 686 -70.27 0.40 16.16
C ASP A 686 -68.75 0.55 16.15
N VAL A 687 -68.03 -0.53 15.84
CA VAL A 687 -66.55 -0.56 15.78
C VAL A 687 -66.03 -0.76 14.35
N SER A 688 -66.91 -0.75 13.35
CA SER A 688 -66.58 -1.08 11.96
C SER A 688 -65.51 -0.17 11.35
N THR A 689 -65.55 1.14 11.66
CA THR A 689 -64.56 2.12 11.19
C THR A 689 -63.17 1.86 11.76
N LEU A 690 -63.07 1.67 13.09
CA LEU A 690 -61.81 1.40 13.78
C LEU A 690 -61.19 0.06 13.33
N SER A 691 -62.01 -1.00 13.20
CA SER A 691 -61.54 -2.29 12.67
C SER A 691 -61.02 -2.19 11.25
N ARG A 692 -61.66 -1.41 10.37
CA ARG A 692 -61.18 -1.19 9.00
C ARG A 692 -59.81 -0.51 8.98
N MET A 693 -59.60 0.51 9.80
CA MET A 693 -58.31 1.22 9.86
C MET A 693 -57.17 0.35 10.41
N LEU A 694 -57.46 -0.51 11.39
CA LEU A 694 -56.47 -1.46 11.93
C LEU A 694 -56.03 -2.50 10.88
N VAL A 695 -56.96 -3.00 10.06
CA VAL A 695 -56.65 -3.88 8.93
C VAL A 695 -55.86 -3.15 7.83
N GLU A 696 -56.19 -1.88 7.57
CA GLU A 696 -55.45 -1.06 6.62
C GLU A 696 -53.99 -0.82 7.07
N LEU A 697 -53.77 -0.62 8.37
CA LEU A 697 -52.44 -0.44 8.95
C LEU A 697 -51.61 -1.74 8.91
N SER A 698 -52.21 -2.89 9.19
CA SER A 698 -51.51 -4.17 9.10
C SER A 698 -51.14 -4.52 7.65
N ALA A 699 -52.02 -4.24 6.69
CA ALA A 699 -51.73 -4.39 5.27
C ALA A 699 -50.60 -3.45 4.80
N LEU A 700 -50.52 -2.24 5.37
CA LEU A 700 -49.43 -1.29 5.10
C LEU A 700 -48.08 -1.83 5.58
N PHE A 701 -48.02 -2.44 6.78
CA PHE A 701 -46.80 -3.07 7.28
C PHE A 701 -46.33 -4.20 6.36
N GLN A 702 -47.22 -5.13 6.02
CA GLN A 702 -46.89 -6.25 5.13
C GLN A 702 -46.41 -5.78 3.75
N ARG A 703 -47.06 -4.76 3.17
CA ARG A 703 -46.65 -4.19 1.88
C ARG A 703 -45.25 -3.57 1.96
N ARG A 704 -44.90 -2.93 3.08
CA ARG A 704 -43.57 -2.35 3.29
C ARG A 704 -42.49 -3.44 3.36
N ASP A 705 -42.75 -4.53 4.07
CA ASP A 705 -41.80 -5.65 4.18
C ASP A 705 -41.53 -6.28 2.80
N VAL A 706 -42.59 -6.50 2.00
CA VAL A 706 -42.44 -6.97 0.61
C VAL A 706 -41.64 -5.97 -0.24
N SER A 707 -41.88 -4.67 -0.07
CA SER A 707 -41.17 -3.63 -0.84
C SER A 707 -39.68 -3.55 -0.48
N LEU A 708 -39.31 -3.77 0.79
CA LEU A 708 -37.91 -3.85 1.23
C LEU A 708 -37.21 -5.07 0.64
N GLU A 709 -37.89 -6.22 0.63
CA GLU A 709 -37.34 -7.45 0.06
C GLU A 709 -37.16 -7.33 -1.46
N GLU A 710 -38.12 -6.71 -2.17
CA GLU A 710 -37.97 -6.41 -3.58
C GLU A 710 -36.79 -5.45 -3.87
N LEU A 711 -36.58 -4.44 -3.03
CA LEU A 711 -35.46 -3.50 -3.15
C LEU A 711 -34.12 -4.23 -2.99
N ARG A 712 -34.01 -5.08 -1.96
CA ARG A 712 -32.82 -5.89 -1.69
C ARG A 712 -32.47 -6.78 -2.89
N ASN A 713 -33.45 -7.55 -3.38
CA ASN A 713 -33.26 -8.44 -4.52
C ASN A 713 -32.88 -7.67 -5.80
N LYS A 714 -33.47 -6.49 -6.03
CA LYS A 714 -33.12 -5.64 -7.19
C LYS A 714 -31.70 -5.10 -7.10
N MET A 715 -31.25 -4.67 -5.92
CA MET A 715 -29.90 -4.16 -5.73
C MET A 715 -28.85 -5.27 -5.86
N GLU A 716 -29.15 -6.48 -5.37
CA GLU A 716 -28.25 -7.63 -5.46
C GLU A 716 -28.11 -8.17 -6.90
N ALA A 717 -29.20 -8.15 -7.68
CA ALA A 717 -29.19 -8.63 -9.05
C ALA A 717 -28.68 -7.60 -10.09
N TYR A 718 -28.36 -6.36 -9.68
CA TYR A 718 -28.00 -5.28 -10.61
C TYR A 718 -26.57 -5.42 -11.14
N ASP A 719 -26.42 -5.69 -12.44
CA ASP A 719 -25.11 -5.86 -13.09
C ASP A 719 -24.48 -4.50 -13.48
N PHE A 720 -23.99 -3.77 -12.48
CA PHE A 720 -23.32 -2.48 -12.69
C PHE A 720 -22.01 -2.64 -13.49
N THR A 721 -21.28 -3.72 -13.27
CA THR A 721 -20.00 -3.99 -13.94
C THR A 721 -20.19 -4.12 -15.46
N GLY A 722 -21.27 -4.78 -15.90
CA GLY A 722 -21.60 -4.91 -17.33
C GLY A 722 -21.85 -3.57 -18.04
N GLU A 723 -22.43 -2.58 -17.35
CA GLU A 723 -22.61 -1.23 -17.89
C GLU A 723 -21.30 -0.45 -17.98
N LEU A 724 -20.41 -0.63 -17.00
CA LEU A 724 -19.13 0.07 -16.97
C LEU A 724 -18.12 -0.44 -18.03
N VAL A 725 -18.13 -1.74 -18.34
CA VAL A 725 -17.24 -2.31 -19.37
C VAL A 725 -17.47 -1.64 -20.73
N GLN A 726 -18.73 -1.30 -21.07
CA GLN A 726 -19.06 -0.62 -22.31
C GLN A 726 -18.53 0.82 -22.37
N VAL A 727 -18.34 1.46 -21.21
CA VAL A 727 -17.76 2.80 -21.09
C VAL A 727 -16.24 2.77 -21.16
N ASP A 728 -15.61 1.72 -20.59
CA ASP A 728 -14.16 1.54 -20.61
C ASP A 728 -13.59 1.39 -22.03
N GLU A 729 -14.39 0.82 -22.95
CA GLU A 729 -14.04 0.70 -24.38
C GLU A 729 -13.96 2.06 -25.12
N LEU A 730 -14.46 3.16 -24.53
CA LEU A 730 -14.54 4.49 -25.17
C LEU A 730 -13.30 5.39 -24.91
N GLY A 731 -12.40 5.04 -23.98
CA GLY A 731 -11.15 5.76 -23.74
C GLY A 731 -11.27 7.10 -22.96
N LEU A 732 -10.23 7.95 -23.04
CA LEU A 732 -9.91 9.11 -22.18
C LEU A 732 -11.01 10.18 -21.91
N GLU A 733 -12.20 10.10 -22.53
CA GLU A 733 -13.37 10.94 -22.22
C GLU A 733 -14.34 10.27 -21.21
N ALA A 734 -13.99 9.10 -20.68
CA ALA A 734 -14.89 8.23 -19.95
C ALA A 734 -15.32 8.72 -18.56
N GLU A 735 -14.59 9.60 -17.86
CA GLU A 735 -14.93 9.91 -16.46
C GLU A 735 -16.30 10.60 -16.30
N ALA A 736 -16.68 11.44 -17.26
CA ALA A 736 -18.01 12.04 -17.29
C ALA A 736 -19.10 10.98 -17.54
N GLU A 737 -18.83 10.01 -18.42
CA GLU A 737 -19.76 8.92 -18.74
C GLU A 737 -19.86 7.89 -17.59
N TYR A 738 -18.75 7.60 -16.90
CA TYR A 738 -18.71 6.82 -15.66
C TYR A 738 -19.63 7.44 -14.60
N LYS A 739 -19.56 8.76 -14.40
CA LYS A 739 -20.46 9.49 -13.49
C LYS A 739 -21.92 9.44 -13.95
N ALA A 740 -22.16 9.54 -15.26
CA ALA A 740 -23.52 9.46 -15.82
C ALA A 740 -24.14 8.07 -15.67
N VAL A 741 -23.39 6.99 -15.91
CA VAL A 741 -23.83 5.61 -15.67
C VAL A 741 -24.09 5.38 -14.18
N PHE A 742 -23.17 5.82 -13.33
CA PHE A 742 -23.34 5.73 -11.87
C PHE A 742 -24.63 6.42 -11.40
N GLN A 743 -24.92 7.62 -11.90
CA GLN A 743 -26.14 8.35 -11.54
C GLN A 743 -27.40 7.67 -12.10
N ARG A 744 -27.39 7.21 -13.36
CA ARG A 744 -28.51 6.46 -13.94
C ARG A 744 -28.82 5.19 -13.15
N ALA A 745 -27.79 4.46 -12.74
CA ALA A 745 -27.94 3.28 -11.91
C ALA A 745 -28.60 3.63 -10.57
N LYS A 746 -28.16 4.71 -9.89
CA LYS A 746 -28.82 5.20 -8.67
C LYS A 746 -30.29 5.60 -8.90
N ASP A 747 -30.57 6.33 -9.98
CA ASP A 747 -31.91 6.79 -10.32
C ASP A 747 -32.88 5.62 -10.55
N SER A 748 -32.38 4.48 -11.05
CA SER A 748 -33.20 3.28 -11.25
C SER A 748 -33.85 2.74 -9.97
N PHE A 749 -33.25 2.98 -8.80
CA PHE A 749 -33.77 2.54 -7.50
C PHE A 749 -34.69 3.56 -6.81
N GLN A 750 -34.69 4.82 -7.25
CA GLN A 750 -35.46 5.90 -6.61
C GLN A 750 -36.95 5.60 -6.52
N GLY A 751 -37.53 4.91 -7.53
CA GLY A 751 -38.94 4.55 -7.52
C GLY A 751 -39.32 3.64 -6.34
N ALA A 752 -38.47 2.66 -6.02
CA ALA A 752 -38.69 1.75 -4.90
C ALA A 752 -38.47 2.45 -3.55
N LEU A 753 -37.43 3.27 -3.44
CA LEU A 753 -37.14 4.06 -2.24
C LEU A 753 -38.28 5.02 -1.89
N ASN A 754 -38.78 5.77 -2.89
CA ASN A 754 -39.91 6.67 -2.73
C ASN A 754 -41.20 5.92 -2.32
N GLY A 755 -41.37 4.68 -2.79
CA GLY A 755 -42.50 3.83 -2.38
C GLY A 755 -42.47 3.49 -0.90
N ILE A 756 -41.29 3.13 -0.38
CA ILE A 756 -41.08 2.83 1.04
C ILE A 756 -41.29 4.11 1.87
N GLU A 757 -40.74 5.24 1.44
CA GLU A 757 -40.89 6.52 2.14
C GLU A 757 -42.37 6.95 2.26
N ARG A 758 -43.12 6.90 1.17
CA ARG A 758 -44.57 7.18 1.20
C ARG A 758 -45.32 6.27 2.17
N SER A 759 -44.96 4.99 2.26
CA SER A 759 -45.60 4.08 3.21
C SER A 759 -45.38 4.53 4.67
N MET A 760 -44.20 5.09 5.00
CA MET A 760 -43.91 5.63 6.33
C MET A 760 -44.73 6.90 6.65
N GLU A 761 -44.97 7.74 5.64
CA GLU A 761 -45.82 8.92 5.76
C GLU A 761 -47.30 8.54 5.95
N GLU A 762 -47.79 7.62 5.12
CA GLU A 762 -49.15 7.05 5.20
C GLU A 762 -49.43 6.45 6.58
N GLN A 763 -48.47 5.68 7.12
CA GLN A 763 -48.54 5.12 8.47
C GLN A 763 -48.75 6.21 9.52
N SER A 764 -48.00 7.31 9.44
CA SER A 764 -48.05 8.40 10.41
C SER A 764 -49.41 9.09 10.43
N ARG A 765 -50.08 9.19 9.26
CA ARG A 765 -51.45 9.70 9.18
C ARG A 765 -52.45 8.69 9.77
N LEU A 766 -52.37 7.44 9.36
CA LEU A 766 -53.33 6.40 9.74
C LEU A 766 -53.32 6.12 11.25
N VAL A 767 -52.13 6.08 11.89
CA VAL A 767 -52.01 5.90 13.35
C VAL A 767 -52.71 7.04 14.11
N ARG A 768 -52.62 8.29 13.64
CA ARG A 768 -53.29 9.43 14.28
C ARG A 768 -54.82 9.31 14.21
N GLU A 769 -55.34 8.88 13.06
CA GLU A 769 -56.77 8.63 12.86
C GLU A 769 -57.26 7.49 13.76
N ILE A 770 -56.50 6.39 13.83
CA ILE A 770 -56.80 5.25 14.72
C ILE A 770 -56.87 5.69 16.18
N LEU A 771 -55.90 6.47 16.68
CA LEU A 771 -55.90 6.93 18.07
C LEU A 771 -57.10 7.82 18.39
N THR A 772 -57.49 8.70 17.45
CA THR A 772 -58.65 9.59 17.63
C THR A 772 -59.95 8.80 17.69
N GLU A 773 -60.12 7.82 16.80
CA GLU A 773 -61.31 6.96 16.77
C GLU A 773 -61.36 6.03 18.00
N ASN A 774 -60.18 5.58 18.47
CA ASN A 774 -60.08 4.80 19.70
C ASN A 774 -60.53 5.59 20.93
N ASP A 775 -60.21 6.88 21.04
CA ASP A 775 -60.67 7.72 22.15
C ASP A 775 -62.21 7.82 22.17
N ILE A 776 -62.85 7.92 21.00
CA ILE A 776 -64.31 7.90 20.86
C ILE A 776 -64.86 6.54 21.33
N PHE A 777 -64.30 5.45 20.81
CA PHE A 777 -64.68 4.08 21.20
C PHE A 777 -64.54 3.85 22.71
N MET A 778 -63.43 4.26 23.32
CA MET A 778 -63.18 4.08 24.76
C MET A 778 -64.16 4.90 25.60
N HIS A 779 -64.48 6.14 25.20
CA HIS A 779 -65.48 6.96 25.88
C HIS A 779 -66.89 6.36 25.79
N GLU A 780 -67.27 5.78 24.65
CA GLU A 780 -68.55 5.08 24.50
C GLU A 780 -68.60 3.77 25.31
N ARG A 781 -67.48 3.04 25.36
CA ARG A 781 -67.32 1.80 26.13
C ARG A 781 -67.35 2.03 27.65
N GLU A 782 -66.70 3.08 28.17
CA GLU A 782 -66.68 3.40 29.62
C GLU A 782 -68.05 3.74 30.19
N ASN A 783 -68.94 4.30 29.37
CA ASN A 783 -70.33 4.59 29.77
C ASN A 783 -71.19 3.31 29.90
N SER A 784 -70.69 2.15 29.45
CA SER A 784 -71.30 0.83 29.60
C SER A 784 -70.80 0.10 30.85
N ARG A 785 -71.71 -0.39 31.70
CA ARG A 785 -71.39 -0.89 33.05
C ARG A 785 -70.87 -2.35 33.11
N ALA A 786 -70.21 -2.89 32.08
CA ALA A 786 -69.77 -4.30 32.04
C ALA A 786 -68.26 -4.49 31.82
N LYS A 787 -67.55 -4.69 32.94
CA LYS A 787 -66.39 -5.57 33.24
C LYS A 787 -65.26 -5.74 32.20
N GLY A 788 -64.13 -5.05 32.43
CA GLY A 788 -62.80 -5.32 31.82
C GLY A 788 -62.12 -6.65 32.22
N SER A 789 -62.88 -7.70 32.55
CA SER A 789 -62.33 -9.03 32.84
C SER A 789 -62.10 -9.85 31.57
N THR A 790 -63.00 -9.75 30.58
CA THR A 790 -62.87 -10.42 29.28
C THR A 790 -61.69 -9.84 28.49
N ASP A 791 -61.58 -8.51 28.48
CA ASP A 791 -60.46 -7.76 27.88
C ASP A 791 -59.12 -8.26 28.44
N ARG A 792 -59.01 -8.35 29.77
CA ARG A 792 -57.81 -8.86 30.44
C ARG A 792 -57.50 -10.32 30.08
N SER A 793 -58.50 -11.19 29.96
CA SER A 793 -58.29 -12.59 29.60
C SER A 793 -57.90 -12.77 28.13
N ILE A 794 -58.49 -12.00 27.21
CA ILE A 794 -58.12 -12.00 25.79
C ILE A 794 -56.70 -11.46 25.63
N THR A 795 -56.38 -10.32 26.23
CA THR A 795 -55.01 -9.77 26.24
C THR A 795 -54.01 -10.76 26.82
N MET A 796 -54.30 -11.45 27.94
CA MET A 796 -53.39 -12.46 28.50
C MET A 796 -53.13 -13.65 27.57
N ILE A 797 -54.12 -14.06 26.77
CA ILE A 797 -53.97 -15.17 25.81
C ILE A 797 -53.21 -14.68 24.57
N GLU A 798 -53.55 -13.51 24.05
CA GLU A 798 -52.86 -12.87 22.91
C GLU A 798 -51.38 -12.60 23.25
N ASP A 799 -51.09 -11.97 24.39
CA ASP A 799 -49.73 -11.75 24.89
C ASP A 799 -48.94 -13.06 25.01
N ALA A 800 -49.59 -14.14 25.44
CA ALA A 800 -48.96 -15.44 25.59
C ALA A 800 -48.66 -16.09 24.22
N VAL A 801 -49.57 -15.98 23.25
CA VAL A 801 -49.33 -16.46 21.87
C VAL A 801 -48.23 -15.64 21.20
N ASP A 802 -48.32 -14.31 21.27
CA ASP A 802 -47.35 -13.39 20.67
C ASP A 802 -45.94 -13.61 21.24
N GLU A 803 -45.82 -13.83 22.55
CA GLU A 803 -44.52 -14.12 23.18
C GLU A 803 -43.92 -15.45 22.71
N VAL A 804 -44.75 -16.49 22.50
CA VAL A 804 -44.29 -17.79 21.96
C VAL A 804 -43.83 -17.64 20.49
N GLU A 805 -44.58 -16.91 19.66
CA GLU A 805 -44.22 -16.63 18.26
C GLU A 805 -42.94 -15.78 18.14
N GLN A 806 -42.79 -14.76 19.00
CA GLN A 806 -41.58 -13.94 19.08
C GLN A 806 -40.36 -14.75 19.50
N LEU A 807 -40.50 -15.60 20.53
CA LEU A 807 -39.41 -16.47 20.97
C LEU A 807 -39.01 -17.46 19.87
N SER A 808 -39.95 -17.98 19.09
CA SER A 808 -39.65 -18.83 17.93
C SER A 808 -38.83 -18.08 16.88
N THR A 809 -39.21 -16.83 16.60
CA THR A 809 -38.50 -15.97 15.65
C THR A 809 -37.09 -15.65 16.12
N HIS A 810 -36.91 -15.23 17.37
CA HIS A 810 -35.59 -14.91 17.92
C HIS A 810 -34.66 -16.13 18.01
N LEU A 811 -35.19 -17.32 18.32
CA LEU A 811 -34.41 -18.55 18.29
C LEU A 811 -33.94 -18.89 16.87
N LYS A 812 -34.77 -18.64 15.87
CA LYS A 812 -34.40 -18.82 14.46
C LYS A 812 -33.32 -17.80 14.05
N GLU A 813 -33.47 -16.53 14.40
CA GLU A 813 -32.47 -15.49 14.15
C GLU A 813 -31.12 -15.83 14.80
N GLY A 814 -31.13 -16.30 16.06
CA GLY A 814 -29.92 -16.75 16.76
C GLY A 814 -29.26 -17.95 16.06
N ARG A 815 -30.06 -18.91 15.61
CA ARG A 815 -29.57 -20.06 14.82
C ARG A 815 -28.92 -19.61 13.52
N ASP A 816 -29.61 -18.79 12.73
CA ASP A 816 -29.12 -18.28 11.45
C ASP A 816 -27.81 -17.48 11.65
N PHE A 817 -27.74 -16.70 12.74
CA PHE A 817 -26.50 -16.01 13.13
C PHE A 817 -25.35 -16.99 13.34
N TYR A 818 -25.52 -18.02 14.17
CA TYR A 818 -24.44 -18.97 14.45
C TYR A 818 -24.09 -19.85 13.25
N ASP A 819 -25.06 -20.23 12.42
CA ASP A 819 -24.84 -20.94 11.16
C ASP A 819 -23.99 -20.10 10.19
N SER A 820 -24.05 -18.76 10.27
CA SER A 820 -23.19 -17.86 9.49
C SER A 820 -21.79 -17.64 10.10
N VAL A 821 -21.66 -17.71 11.43
CA VAL A 821 -20.41 -17.42 12.16
C VAL A 821 -19.50 -18.64 12.22
N LEU A 822 -20.06 -19.84 12.43
CA LEU A 822 -19.30 -21.08 12.58
C LEU A 822 -18.35 -21.35 11.39
N PRO A 823 -18.78 -21.27 10.11
CA PRO A 823 -17.89 -21.49 8.98
C PRO A 823 -16.73 -20.48 8.93
N LYS A 824 -16.96 -19.25 9.37
CA LYS A 824 -15.93 -18.19 9.37
C LYS A 824 -14.90 -18.42 10.48
N LEU A 825 -15.34 -18.83 11.68
CA LEU A 825 -14.44 -19.23 12.76
C LEU A 825 -13.63 -20.48 12.39
N GLU A 826 -14.23 -21.45 11.71
CA GLU A 826 -13.54 -22.64 11.23
C GLU A 826 -12.46 -22.30 10.19
N LYS A 827 -12.78 -21.37 9.27
CA LYS A 827 -11.80 -20.83 8.31
C LYS A 827 -10.65 -20.13 9.03
N LEU A 828 -10.94 -19.30 10.03
CA LEU A 828 -9.92 -18.63 10.85
C LEU A 828 -9.04 -19.65 11.58
N ARG A 829 -9.64 -20.69 12.17
CA ARG A 829 -8.89 -21.78 12.83
C ARG A 829 -7.93 -22.46 11.87
N LYS A 830 -8.37 -22.75 10.66
CA LYS A 830 -7.51 -23.33 9.62
C LYS A 830 -6.35 -22.40 9.26
N GLN A 831 -6.63 -21.11 9.04
CA GLN A 831 -5.60 -20.11 8.72
C GLN A 831 -4.54 -19.98 9.82
N VAL A 832 -4.97 -19.97 11.08
CA VAL A 832 -4.05 -19.98 12.23
C VAL A 832 -3.24 -21.27 12.25
N GLY A 833 -3.87 -22.43 12.06
CA GLY A 833 -3.15 -23.71 11.99
C GLY A 833 -2.09 -23.77 10.89
N ASP A 834 -2.39 -23.23 9.70
CA ASP A 834 -1.44 -23.15 8.59
C ASP A 834 -0.23 -22.27 8.95
N VAL A 835 -0.46 -21.17 9.68
CA VAL A 835 0.62 -20.29 10.17
C VAL A 835 1.46 -20.99 11.23
N SER A 836 0.83 -21.63 12.22
CA SER A 836 1.51 -22.39 13.28
C SER A 836 2.41 -23.49 12.68
N ALA A 837 1.93 -24.17 11.64
CA ALA A 837 2.70 -25.20 10.93
C ALA A 837 3.94 -24.61 10.23
N ARG A 838 3.82 -23.46 9.55
CA ARG A 838 4.96 -22.77 8.93
C ARG A 838 6.00 -22.34 9.96
N LEU A 839 5.57 -21.71 11.05
CA LEU A 839 6.46 -21.30 12.14
C LEU A 839 7.18 -22.50 12.78
N THR A 840 6.51 -23.65 12.87
CA THR A 840 7.14 -24.89 13.35
C THR A 840 8.17 -25.41 12.36
N MET A 841 7.87 -25.39 11.06
CA MET A 841 8.79 -25.80 10.00
C MET A 841 10.07 -24.96 10.01
N GLU A 842 9.96 -23.62 10.13
CA GLU A 842 11.13 -22.72 10.24
C GLU A 842 12.05 -23.10 11.42
N ARG A 843 11.46 -23.45 12.56
CA ARG A 843 12.22 -23.88 13.74
C ARG A 843 12.93 -25.22 13.50
N CYS A 844 12.23 -26.19 12.90
CA CYS A 844 12.81 -27.49 12.55
C CYS A 844 13.96 -27.35 11.54
N GLU A 845 13.79 -26.51 10.51
CA GLU A 845 14.84 -26.24 9.52
C GLU A 845 16.08 -25.60 10.15
N TYR A 846 15.88 -24.69 11.10
CA TYR A 846 16.99 -24.12 11.86
C TYR A 846 17.72 -25.19 12.68
N GLU A 847 17.00 -26.03 13.43
CA GLU A 847 17.60 -27.12 14.21
C GLU A 847 18.40 -28.08 13.30
N ASP A 848 17.81 -28.51 12.18
CA ASP A 848 18.46 -29.36 11.18
C ASP A 848 19.73 -28.72 10.61
N ASN A 849 19.69 -27.43 10.27
CA ASN A 849 20.85 -26.72 9.75
C ASN A 849 21.95 -26.57 10.81
N THR A 850 21.58 -26.29 12.07
CA THR A 850 22.57 -26.23 13.16
C THR A 850 23.20 -27.59 13.42
N GLN A 851 22.44 -28.69 13.32
CA GLN A 851 22.97 -30.04 13.45
C GLN A 851 23.90 -30.39 12.28
N ARG A 852 23.50 -30.08 11.04
CA ARG A 852 24.30 -30.33 9.84
C ARG A 852 25.62 -29.56 9.87
N ASN A 853 25.59 -28.27 10.25
CA ASN A 853 26.79 -27.45 10.39
C ASN A 853 27.74 -27.97 11.47
N ARG A 854 27.21 -28.50 12.59
CA ARG A 854 28.04 -29.16 13.62
C ARG A 854 28.71 -30.41 13.07
N GLN A 855 27.96 -31.25 12.35
CA GLN A 855 28.49 -32.47 11.75
C GLN A 855 29.56 -32.17 10.70
N GLU A 856 29.34 -31.20 9.81
CA GLU A 856 30.33 -30.76 8.83
C GLU A 856 31.60 -30.21 9.50
N ALA A 857 31.46 -29.46 10.61
CA ALA A 857 32.60 -28.96 11.36
C ALA A 857 33.39 -30.10 12.03
N ASP A 858 32.73 -31.13 12.54
CA ASP A 858 33.37 -32.30 13.13
C ASP A 858 34.06 -33.17 12.06
N ASP A 859 33.43 -33.36 10.89
CA ASP A 859 34.01 -34.05 9.74
C ASP A 859 35.24 -33.29 9.20
N ALA A 860 35.17 -31.96 9.11
CA ALA A 860 36.31 -31.12 8.73
C ALA A 860 37.47 -31.25 9.74
N ARG A 861 37.19 -31.33 11.04
CA ARG A 861 38.21 -31.59 12.08
C ARG A 861 38.82 -32.97 11.96
N MET A 862 38.01 -34.00 11.69
CA MET A 862 38.51 -35.36 11.46
C MET A 862 39.36 -35.46 10.20
N ALA A 863 38.95 -34.81 9.11
CA ALA A 863 39.71 -34.73 7.86
C ALA A 863 41.05 -33.99 8.03
N ALA A 864 41.06 -32.89 8.77
CA ALA A 864 42.29 -32.16 9.11
C ALA A 864 43.27 -33.05 9.89
N ASN A 865 42.80 -33.78 10.91
CA ASN A 865 43.63 -34.70 11.69
C ASN A 865 44.18 -35.89 10.86
N LEU A 866 43.42 -36.37 9.88
CA LEU A 866 43.86 -37.41 8.94
C LEU A 866 44.90 -36.90 7.93
N SER A 867 44.76 -35.64 7.47
CA SER A 867 45.72 -35.02 6.55
C SER A 867 47.09 -34.76 7.20
N ASP A 868 47.13 -34.51 8.52
CA ASP A 868 48.36 -34.29 9.28
C ASP A 868 49.19 -35.57 9.49
N HIS A 869 48.55 -36.75 9.40
CA HIS A 869 49.23 -38.05 9.49
C HIS A 869 49.78 -38.57 8.14
N GLY A 870 49.54 -37.87 7.03
CA GLY A 870 49.91 -38.29 5.67
C GLY A 870 51.28 -37.81 5.17
N GLN A 871 51.99 -36.95 5.90
CA GLN A 871 53.31 -36.45 5.50
C GLN A 871 54.44 -37.16 6.24
N GLY A 872 54.79 -38.37 5.80
CA GLY A 872 55.91 -39.08 6.38
C GLY A 872 56.26 -40.43 5.80
N GLN A 873 56.48 -40.55 4.48
CA GLN A 873 57.59 -41.38 3.93
C GLN A 873 57.69 -41.25 2.40
N GLN A 874 58.83 -40.69 1.96
CA GLN A 874 59.32 -40.70 0.59
C GLN A 874 59.84 -42.10 0.22
N THR A 875 59.69 -42.52 -1.05
CA THR A 875 60.86 -43.01 -1.83
C THR A 875 60.58 -43.01 -3.34
N GLN A 876 61.38 -42.17 -4.02
CA GLN A 876 62.00 -42.27 -5.36
C GLN A 876 61.66 -43.47 -6.28
N THR A 877 61.29 -43.22 -7.54
CA THR A 877 62.22 -43.19 -8.71
C THR A 877 61.52 -42.83 -10.04
N SER A 878 61.99 -41.74 -10.66
CA SER A 878 62.51 -41.62 -12.04
C SER A 878 61.82 -42.22 -13.29
N ILE A 879 61.54 -41.30 -14.24
CA ILE A 879 61.85 -41.32 -15.70
C ILE A 879 60.71 -41.53 -16.74
N ARG A 880 60.39 -40.40 -17.41
CA ARG A 880 60.25 -40.10 -18.86
C ARG A 880 59.19 -40.76 -19.79
N TYR A 881 58.50 -39.83 -20.48
CA TYR A 881 58.22 -39.70 -21.93
C TYR A 881 57.10 -40.54 -22.62
N ILE A 882 56.14 -39.78 -23.18
CA ILE A 882 55.59 -39.82 -24.56
C ILE A 882 54.68 -40.99 -25.00
N ASP A 883 53.42 -40.60 -25.25
CA ASP A 883 52.62 -40.78 -26.47
C ASP A 883 51.91 -42.12 -26.81
N ASN A 884 50.68 -41.90 -27.30
CA ASN A 884 49.82 -42.67 -28.20
C ASN A 884 49.26 -44.06 -27.83
N GLY A 885 47.91 -44.13 -27.87
CA GLY A 885 47.23 -44.93 -28.89
C GLY A 885 46.60 -46.27 -28.49
N SER A 886 45.25 -46.28 -28.50
CA SER A 886 44.37 -47.35 -29.04
C SER A 886 44.38 -48.79 -28.48
N GLY A 887 43.19 -49.24 -28.05
CA GLY A 887 42.50 -50.37 -28.72
C GLY A 887 42.68 -51.81 -28.21
N SER A 888 41.66 -52.27 -27.46
CA SER A 888 40.99 -53.60 -27.53
C SER A 888 41.67 -54.92 -27.09
N SER A 889 40.99 -55.59 -26.12
CA SER A 889 40.74 -57.03 -25.80
C SER A 889 41.27 -58.15 -26.74
N PRO A 890 41.46 -59.46 -26.33
CA PRO A 890 40.49 -60.28 -25.53
C PRO A 890 40.97 -61.51 -24.66
N ARG A 891 40.09 -61.94 -23.71
CA ARG A 891 39.64 -63.30 -23.22
C ARG A 891 40.60 -64.54 -23.14
N ARG A 892 40.87 -65.10 -21.92
CA ARG A 892 40.29 -66.29 -21.16
C ARG A 892 40.81 -67.71 -21.56
N PRO A 893 40.62 -68.82 -20.78
CA PRO A 893 40.20 -69.09 -19.36
C PRO A 893 41.17 -70.08 -18.61
N MET A 894 41.09 -70.39 -17.30
CA MET A 894 40.24 -71.39 -16.60
C MET A 894 40.59 -71.47 -15.08
N ASP A 895 39.55 -71.62 -14.26
CA ASP A 895 39.36 -72.02 -12.84
C ASP A 895 40.52 -72.48 -11.92
N ARG A 896 40.51 -72.02 -10.65
CA ARG A 896 40.02 -72.78 -9.47
C ARG A 896 40.10 -71.98 -8.15
N VAL A 897 39.11 -72.23 -7.28
CA VAL A 897 38.77 -71.53 -6.02
C VAL A 897 39.12 -72.39 -4.78
N ALA A 898 39.39 -71.71 -3.65
CA ALA A 898 39.27 -72.11 -2.22
C ALA A 898 40.57 -72.24 -1.36
N THR A 899 40.82 -71.21 -0.50
CA THR A 899 41.12 -71.13 0.99
C THR A 899 41.99 -72.19 1.73
N PRO A 900 42.51 -72.01 3.00
CA PRO A 900 42.33 -70.99 4.10
C PRO A 900 43.66 -70.57 4.84
N GLY A 901 43.77 -69.76 5.94
CA GLY A 901 42.90 -69.14 7.00
C GLY A 901 43.66 -67.97 7.72
N MET A 902 43.08 -66.98 8.44
CA MET A 902 42.13 -66.84 9.59
C MET A 902 42.69 -67.36 10.94
N HIS A 903 42.93 -66.53 11.99
CA HIS A 903 42.02 -65.80 12.92
C HIS A 903 42.84 -64.82 13.83
N PRO A 904 42.25 -63.99 14.74
CA PRO A 904 40.90 -63.38 14.83
C PRO A 904 40.93 -61.86 15.15
N VAL A 905 39.99 -61.08 14.61
CA VAL A 905 39.53 -59.80 15.21
C VAL A 905 38.01 -59.84 15.22
N SER A 906 37.43 -59.47 16.36
CA SER A 906 36.01 -59.63 16.69
C SER A 906 35.12 -58.86 15.70
N HIS A 907 34.27 -59.56 14.97
CA HIS A 907 33.09 -58.96 14.33
C HIS A 907 31.97 -58.94 15.37
N GLU A 908 31.65 -57.77 15.93
CA GLU A 908 30.28 -57.54 16.35
C GLU A 908 29.46 -57.26 15.09
N LEU A 909 28.44 -58.11 14.87
CA LEU A 909 27.42 -57.89 13.85
C LEU A 909 26.75 -56.53 14.10
N PRO A 910 26.26 -55.82 13.07
CA PRO A 910 25.47 -54.61 13.28
C PRO A 910 24.27 -54.98 14.13
N GLN A 911 24.25 -54.51 15.39
CA GLN A 911 23.08 -54.66 16.25
C GLN A 911 21.99 -53.79 15.65
N VAL A 912 20.93 -54.44 15.14
CA VAL A 912 19.68 -53.76 14.80
C VAL A 912 19.21 -53.04 16.06
N ARG A 913 19.26 -51.71 16.05
CA ARG A 913 18.77 -50.90 17.17
C ARG A 913 17.25 -50.85 17.08
N VAL A 914 16.56 -51.33 18.11
CA VAL A 914 15.10 -51.30 18.16
C VAL A 914 14.62 -49.85 18.21
N ASP A 915 13.59 -49.56 17.42
CA ASP A 915 12.99 -48.24 17.24
C ASP A 915 12.06 -47.91 18.41
N ASP A 916 12.49 -46.97 19.27
CA ASP A 916 11.81 -46.63 20.53
C ASP A 916 10.39 -46.08 20.32
N GLU A 917 10.09 -45.45 19.17
CA GLU A 917 8.76 -44.92 18.85
C GLU A 917 7.78 -46.06 18.54
N LYS A 918 8.26 -47.11 17.87
CA LYS A 918 7.48 -48.32 17.62
C LYS A 918 7.27 -49.13 18.89
N VAL A 919 8.26 -49.16 19.80
CA VAL A 919 8.11 -49.77 21.12
C VAL A 919 7.03 -49.02 21.91
N ALA A 920 7.10 -47.69 21.97
CA ALA A 920 6.11 -46.88 22.67
C ALA A 920 4.70 -47.09 22.12
N SER A 921 4.56 -47.16 20.80
CA SER A 921 3.28 -47.39 20.12
C SER A 921 2.68 -48.77 20.44
N LEU A 922 3.48 -49.85 20.47
CA LEU A 922 3.00 -51.19 20.80
C LEU A 922 2.77 -51.37 22.31
N VAL A 923 3.57 -50.73 23.17
CA VAL A 923 3.34 -50.74 24.62
C VAL A 923 2.08 -49.94 24.99
N ALA A 924 1.77 -48.85 24.27
CA ALA A 924 0.51 -48.12 24.42
C ALA A 924 -0.72 -48.94 24.01
N MET A 925 -0.55 -50.04 23.27
CA MET A 925 -1.58 -51.03 22.98
C MET A 925 -1.65 -52.16 24.02
N ASP A 926 -1.08 -51.95 25.22
CA ASP A 926 -1.03 -52.88 26.36
C ASP A 926 -0.21 -54.18 26.13
N PHE A 927 0.69 -54.22 25.15
CA PHE A 927 1.62 -55.36 24.99
C PHE A 927 2.81 -55.29 25.96
N ASP A 928 3.27 -56.45 26.44
CA ASP A 928 4.42 -56.53 27.34
C ASP A 928 5.69 -55.95 26.68
N PRO A 929 6.39 -54.98 27.32
CA PRO A 929 7.53 -54.28 26.73
C PRO A 929 8.68 -55.20 26.29
N ASN A 930 8.92 -56.31 27.01
CA ASN A 930 9.99 -57.24 26.66
C ASN A 930 9.61 -58.07 25.43
N ARG A 931 8.34 -58.46 25.31
CA ARG A 931 7.82 -59.13 24.11
C ARG A 931 7.82 -58.20 22.91
N VAL A 932 7.44 -56.93 23.08
CA VAL A 932 7.47 -55.90 22.03
C VAL A 932 8.89 -55.69 21.51
N PHE A 933 9.85 -55.51 22.41
CA PHE A 933 11.25 -55.33 22.05
C PHE A 933 11.80 -56.56 21.32
N ALA A 934 11.50 -57.77 21.80
CA ALA A 934 11.92 -59.01 21.15
C ALA A 934 11.30 -59.18 19.75
N ALA A 935 10.02 -58.83 19.59
CA ALA A 935 9.33 -58.90 18.30
C ALA A 935 9.91 -57.89 17.29
N LEU A 936 10.09 -56.63 17.68
CA LEU A 936 10.68 -55.62 16.81
C LEU A 936 12.14 -55.93 16.47
N LEU A 937 12.92 -56.46 17.41
CA LEU A 937 14.29 -56.92 17.14
C LEU A 937 14.31 -58.11 16.17
N ARG A 938 13.35 -59.03 16.29
CA ARG A 938 13.22 -60.23 15.44
C ARG A 938 12.82 -59.90 14.01
N TYR A 939 11.99 -58.87 13.82
CA TYR A 939 11.47 -58.45 12.52
C TYR A 939 12.10 -57.14 12.03
N ASP A 940 13.30 -56.80 12.50
CA ASP A 940 14.10 -55.66 12.02
C ASP A 940 13.30 -54.33 11.99
N ASN A 941 12.62 -54.02 13.10
CA ASN A 941 11.72 -52.87 13.29
C ASN A 941 10.52 -52.79 12.31
N ASN A 942 10.12 -53.90 11.68
CA ASN A 942 8.88 -53.98 10.92
C ASN A 942 7.67 -54.04 11.88
N PHE A 943 6.96 -52.92 12.00
CA PHE A 943 5.85 -52.74 12.94
C PHE A 943 4.70 -53.74 12.71
N GLU A 944 4.28 -53.94 11.46
CA GLU A 944 3.15 -54.84 11.14
C GLU A 944 3.47 -56.30 11.42
N GLN A 945 4.70 -56.75 11.14
CA GLN A 945 5.11 -58.12 11.43
C GLN A 945 5.26 -58.34 12.94
N ALA A 946 5.81 -57.36 13.67
CA ALA A 946 5.90 -57.41 15.13
C ALA A 946 4.52 -57.40 15.81
N LEU A 947 3.60 -56.55 15.34
CA LEU A 947 2.22 -56.51 15.84
C LEU A 947 1.49 -57.83 15.56
N ASN A 948 1.64 -58.41 14.36
CA ASN A 948 1.04 -59.70 14.04
C ASN A 948 1.61 -60.86 14.90
N ASP A 949 2.92 -60.89 15.17
CA ASP A 949 3.53 -61.89 16.07
C ASP A 949 2.97 -61.76 17.49
N LEU A 950 2.86 -60.52 18.01
CA LEU A 950 2.31 -60.22 19.34
C LEU A 950 0.82 -60.55 19.47
N LEU A 951 0.03 -60.34 18.42
CA LEU A 951 -1.39 -60.72 18.38
C LEU A 951 -1.60 -62.23 18.27
N SER A 952 -0.63 -62.95 17.71
CA SER A 952 -0.72 -64.40 17.46
C SER A 952 -0.24 -65.29 18.60
N GLY A 953 0.38 -64.73 19.66
CA GLY A 953 1.10 -65.51 20.66
C GLY A 953 0.99 -65.08 22.12
#